data_AF-A0A3D0DJC9-F1
#
_entry.id   AF-A0A3D0DJC9-F1
#
_cell.length_a   1.000
_cell.length_b   1.000
_cell.length_c   1.000
_cell.angle_alpha   90.00
_cell.angle_beta   90.00
_cell.angle_gamma   90.00
#
_symmetry.space_group_name_H-M   'P 1'
#
loop_
_entity.id
_entity.type
_entity.pdbx_description
1 polymer ?
#
loop_
_entity_poly.entity_id
_entity_poly.type
_entity_poly.pdbx_seq_one_letter_code
_entity_poly.pdbx_strand_id
1 'polypeptide(L)'
;IAMQKLLDRGSLPEAIICANDNMAITVSEMLTEAGYKVPDDIIVTGFDGYDEIFFTTPKITSAFCDIILLAEATAEITLKTIEDHKSYTHFIEPTFISNESCGCDSYMLQSQMLRDWFNESFSRHNDDNRVLQQLTTSMQISESPGELVSHLECYKTDNILCIIDRNCLNPEVNYFTDSETNKRPKELIMIYDSDHPDNYKIDTFHISDDSTDDADLAEHIFCPNYKDRVIELLDSGYPLIFNSLDYMNVPFGFVCYYFRNYYISNYSNTLNATNAISIGIGGYINLQYQRVLLEKMDKMYRHDPLTGLYNRVGFMKHFQNRLKYPEYKNIKVTVIMSDLDGLKYINDTFGHAEGDNAIAVTAKALSDATPENGLSARFGGDELFSVIFGEHDPEKIIQHIYAYLDSYNKSSDKPYIVSTSCGYSISVLDESFDITQAVKDADSNMYNVKNNKRNMSDKTTSDSYRDLAFHRNKARQYLAGLSLEDKIKILYGTFEEKLGLEVPFIDFFGEAAHGVQARHDQPFDFGPPVSTTVFPNPIGMAASFDKDMMHRIGEVVGTETRSLVNEFMHNGLCAFAPTVDMERDPRWGRNEEGYGEDPHLTSRMAGEYILGMAGDDKTFIRCGATLKHFYANNYENERYSSDSRIPEHLIKDYYFRVFKEIIEYAHPASVMTSYNKINGTSAAFNPEVKDIIKKDVPFIVSDAISIQHTVEKHHSADSPIDALRKALDAGIDGFLEDIEFEKPAMLEALDKGIIKESDIDEALTNKLTVYSMLGLMKNDLNTDGSSKAFPKSEYNISRVDTEESRQLSREAAAKSSVLLKNDGMLPLESADKAFAFGPFTDSLPLDWYSGVPSRKTTLKEGLNVKDCHLIPQVRIRLSDSSTSNPVYAGIKDSALYGTDIDNADTFELMLWDDCRVTIRSMSTGKLLTSIPPEHKVVIYEKSENDYTLYANADESFSWFANEAFQLIDSSGDIIHFTEDTVSEFWTDNRITGIKNHDGSMALTFETVKDISELIHDAIKDNSLGSDTDIIACFGLHPIVNCKEERDRDSIELPVFQRYALRELRKTFTNISLIIMANAPVAVVEEDNSPEIRSILWTAFGSEELGNGLADIILGRISPSGRLPQTWYRDDSQLPDIEDYDIEKNKVTYIYMIDEPLYRFGYGLTFSDFNCNMAFSDENKCTIHIKNTGNFVSDYVIQLYQSPDNELYLYGNDRHGLDVSGRKIPVGSIL
;
A
#
# COMPACT_ATOMS: atom_id res chain seq x y z
N ILE A 1 -57.76 29.71 5.63
CA ILE A 1 -59.05 29.97 6.33
C ILE A 1 -59.67 31.33 5.98
N ALA A 2 -58.97 32.46 6.16
CA ALA A 2 -59.54 33.79 5.85
C ALA A 2 -59.91 33.95 4.37
N MET A 3 -59.07 33.47 3.46
CA MET A 3 -59.33 33.50 2.02
C MET A 3 -60.52 32.63 1.61
N GLN A 4 -60.65 31.42 2.16
CA GLN A 4 -61.82 30.56 1.93
C GLN A 4 -63.13 31.26 2.33
N LYS A 5 -63.15 31.91 3.50
CA LYS A 5 -64.30 32.71 3.95
C LYS A 5 -64.57 33.92 3.06
N LEU A 6 -63.59 34.40 2.28
CA LEU A 6 -63.74 35.48 1.31
C LEU A 6 -64.33 34.97 0.00
N LEU A 7 -63.85 33.82 -0.50
CA LEU A 7 -64.41 33.11 -1.65
C LEU A 7 -65.89 32.74 -1.42
N ASP A 8 -66.22 32.25 -0.22
CA ASP A 8 -67.58 31.85 0.14
C ASP A 8 -68.58 33.03 0.20
N ARG A 9 -68.12 34.29 0.22
CA ARG A 9 -68.99 35.48 0.23
C ARG A 9 -69.60 35.81 -1.14
N GLY A 10 -69.08 35.23 -2.23
CA GLY A 10 -69.58 35.45 -3.59
C GLY A 10 -69.27 36.82 -4.20
N SER A 11 -68.56 37.71 -3.49
CA SER A 11 -68.05 38.98 -4.01
C SER A 11 -66.64 39.23 -3.47
N LEU A 12 -65.65 39.29 -4.37
CA LEU A 12 -64.25 39.54 -4.04
C LEU A 12 -63.90 41.03 -4.20
N PRO A 13 -62.92 41.55 -3.43
CA PRO A 13 -62.44 42.93 -3.56
C PRO A 13 -61.58 43.11 -4.81
N GLU A 14 -61.40 44.35 -5.26
CA GLU A 14 -60.53 44.69 -6.40
C GLU A 14 -59.03 44.44 -6.09
N ALA A 15 -58.64 44.48 -4.82
CA ALA A 15 -57.29 44.19 -4.37
C ALA A 15 -57.29 43.53 -2.98
N ILE A 16 -56.33 42.64 -2.76
CA ILE A 16 -56.01 42.03 -1.47
C ILE A 16 -54.58 42.39 -1.10
N ILE A 17 -54.45 43.21 -0.06
CA ILE A 17 -53.15 43.62 0.50
C ILE A 17 -52.85 42.69 1.68
N CYS A 18 -51.83 41.87 1.50
CA CYS A 18 -51.37 40.92 2.50
C CYS A 18 -50.37 41.57 3.45
N ALA A 19 -50.35 41.10 4.69
CA ALA A 19 -49.46 41.64 5.72
C ALA A 19 -47.99 41.21 5.54
N ASN A 20 -47.75 40.19 4.70
CA ASN A 20 -46.43 39.75 4.27
C ASN A 20 -46.51 39.03 2.91
N ASP A 21 -45.36 38.76 2.30
CA ASP A 21 -45.26 38.13 0.99
C ASP A 21 -45.71 36.67 0.99
N ASN A 22 -45.43 35.91 2.04
CA ASN A 22 -45.91 34.52 2.16
C ASN A 22 -47.44 34.43 2.11
N MET A 23 -48.13 35.38 2.75
CA MET A 23 -49.58 35.49 2.67
C MET A 23 -50.04 35.88 1.25
N ALA A 24 -49.31 36.77 0.57
CA ALA A 24 -49.62 37.17 -0.80
C ALA A 24 -49.47 36.01 -1.80
N ILE A 25 -48.40 35.20 -1.66
CA ILE A 25 -48.18 33.98 -2.44
C ILE A 25 -49.36 33.02 -2.23
N THR A 26 -49.65 32.68 -0.97
CA THR A 26 -50.75 31.77 -0.61
C THR A 26 -52.11 32.27 -1.14
N VAL A 27 -52.39 33.58 -1.05
CA VAL A 27 -53.64 34.18 -1.54
C VAL A 27 -53.72 34.09 -3.06
N SER A 28 -52.62 34.36 -3.77
CA SER A 28 -52.55 34.27 -5.23
C SER A 28 -52.79 32.84 -5.73
N GLU A 29 -52.20 31.85 -5.05
CA GLU A 29 -52.43 30.43 -5.35
C GLU A 29 -53.89 30.03 -5.12
N MET A 30 -54.46 30.36 -3.96
CA MET A 30 -55.85 30.06 -3.64
C MET A 30 -56.85 30.72 -4.62
N LEU A 31 -56.55 31.94 -5.07
CA LEU A 31 -57.35 32.62 -6.10
C LEU A 31 -57.28 31.90 -7.44
N THR A 32 -56.08 31.48 -7.84
CA THR A 32 -55.84 30.73 -9.08
C THR A 32 -56.55 29.38 -9.07
N GLU A 33 -56.47 28.64 -7.95
CA GLU A 33 -57.20 27.37 -7.75
C GLU A 33 -58.73 27.55 -7.82
N ALA A 34 -59.23 28.68 -7.30
CA ALA A 34 -60.64 29.04 -7.37
C ALA A 34 -61.08 29.58 -8.76
N GLY A 35 -60.16 29.66 -9.73
CA GLY A 35 -60.42 30.06 -11.12
C GLY A 35 -60.37 31.56 -11.39
N TYR A 36 -59.86 32.37 -10.45
CA TYR A 36 -59.65 33.81 -10.63
C TYR A 36 -58.23 34.10 -11.11
N LYS A 37 -58.08 35.11 -11.96
CA LYS A 37 -56.80 35.57 -12.47
C LYS A 37 -56.24 36.70 -11.62
N VAL A 38 -54.98 36.57 -11.24
CA VAL A 38 -54.18 37.67 -10.69
C VAL A 38 -53.27 38.17 -11.81
N PRO A 39 -53.24 39.48 -12.14
CA PRO A 39 -53.98 40.60 -11.54
C PRO A 39 -55.36 40.87 -12.16
N ASP A 40 -55.70 40.23 -13.30
CA ASP A 40 -56.82 40.66 -14.16
C ASP A 40 -58.18 40.73 -13.46
N ASP A 41 -58.46 39.77 -12.58
CA ASP A 41 -59.70 39.74 -11.79
C ASP A 41 -59.50 40.41 -10.42
N ILE A 42 -58.34 40.17 -9.78
CA ILE A 42 -58.02 40.68 -8.42
C ILE A 42 -56.52 40.94 -8.30
N ILE A 43 -56.16 42.12 -7.80
CA ILE A 43 -54.77 42.48 -7.48
C ILE A 43 -54.37 41.84 -6.15
N VAL A 44 -53.15 41.32 -6.06
CA VAL A 44 -52.58 40.81 -4.81
C VAL A 44 -51.24 41.48 -4.56
N THR A 45 -51.02 41.99 -3.35
CA THR A 45 -49.73 42.57 -2.95
C THR A 45 -49.30 42.03 -1.59
N GLY A 46 -47.99 41.86 -1.40
CA GLY A 46 -47.38 41.52 -0.12
C GLY A 46 -46.57 42.66 0.49
N PHE A 47 -45.80 42.35 1.54
CA PHE A 47 -45.06 43.32 2.34
C PHE A 47 -43.90 42.65 3.10
N ASP A 48 -42.66 42.74 2.59
CA ASP A 48 -41.39 42.38 3.25
C ASP A 48 -40.27 42.13 2.23
N GLY A 49 -40.61 41.94 0.94
CA GLY A 49 -39.65 41.79 -0.14
C GLY A 49 -38.99 40.42 -0.18
N TYR A 50 -39.74 39.37 0.20
CA TYR A 50 -39.28 38.00 0.29
C TYR A 50 -38.97 37.42 -1.10
N ASP A 51 -37.79 36.82 -1.29
CA ASP A 51 -37.30 36.44 -2.62
C ASP A 51 -38.19 35.43 -3.38
N GLU A 52 -38.98 34.63 -2.65
CA GLU A 52 -39.91 33.67 -3.25
C GLU A 52 -40.95 34.33 -4.17
N ILE A 53 -41.25 35.63 -3.98
CA ILE A 53 -42.17 36.41 -4.83
C ILE A 53 -41.75 36.49 -6.29
N PHE A 54 -40.46 36.30 -6.59
CA PHE A 54 -39.93 36.36 -7.95
C PHE A 54 -40.06 35.04 -8.72
N PHE A 55 -40.35 33.94 -8.01
CA PHE A 55 -40.50 32.61 -8.59
C PHE A 55 -41.97 32.18 -8.74
N THR A 56 -42.91 32.97 -8.21
CA THR A 56 -44.34 32.73 -8.40
C THR A 56 -44.81 33.20 -9.78
N THR A 57 -45.94 32.65 -10.22
CA THR A 57 -46.64 33.09 -11.44
C THR A 57 -48.09 33.44 -11.08
N PRO A 58 -48.51 34.72 -11.18
CA PRO A 58 -47.70 35.90 -11.49
C PRO A 58 -46.69 36.22 -10.38
N LYS A 59 -45.63 36.96 -10.70
CA LYS A 59 -44.69 37.47 -9.68
C LYS A 59 -45.39 38.41 -8.71
N ILE A 60 -45.16 38.24 -7.40
CA ILE A 60 -45.85 39.03 -6.38
C ILE A 60 -45.22 40.42 -6.22
N THR A 61 -46.07 41.45 -6.16
CA THR A 61 -45.75 42.85 -5.92
C THR A 61 -45.63 43.06 -4.43
N SER A 62 -44.54 43.70 -4.00
CA SER A 62 -44.23 43.86 -2.58
C SER A 62 -43.58 45.22 -2.28
N ALA A 63 -43.27 45.46 -1.02
CA ALA A 63 -42.38 46.52 -0.56
C ALA A 63 -41.25 45.89 0.25
N PHE A 64 -40.01 46.27 -0.07
CA PHE A 64 -38.79 45.80 0.57
C PHE A 64 -38.15 46.92 1.37
N CYS A 65 -37.56 46.62 2.52
CA CYS A 65 -36.75 47.56 3.28
C CYS A 65 -35.30 47.09 3.25
N ASP A 66 -34.38 47.95 2.81
CA ASP A 66 -32.97 47.60 2.65
C ASP A 66 -32.36 47.13 3.98
N ILE A 67 -31.94 45.86 4.02
CA ILE A 67 -31.46 45.22 5.23
C ILE A 67 -30.11 45.79 5.69
N ILE A 68 -29.30 46.33 4.77
CA ILE A 68 -28.03 46.99 5.08
C ILE A 68 -28.33 48.33 5.74
N LEU A 69 -29.24 49.13 5.18
CA LEU A 69 -29.67 50.37 5.83
C LEU A 69 -30.31 50.10 7.20
N LEU A 70 -31.06 49.00 7.34
CA LEU A 70 -31.64 48.56 8.61
C LEU A 70 -30.56 48.19 9.63
N ALA A 71 -29.54 47.46 9.20
CA ALA A 71 -28.41 47.08 10.04
C ALA A 71 -27.58 48.30 10.47
N GLU A 72 -27.27 49.21 9.55
CA GLU A 72 -26.56 50.46 9.83
C GLU A 72 -27.33 51.34 10.81
N ALA A 73 -28.62 51.57 10.57
CA ALA A 73 -29.46 52.35 11.46
C ALA A 73 -29.59 51.70 12.85
N THR A 74 -29.68 50.36 12.90
CA THR A 74 -29.74 49.62 14.16
C THR A 74 -28.43 49.73 14.93
N ALA A 75 -27.28 49.60 14.26
CA ALA A 75 -25.97 49.74 14.87
C ALA A 75 -25.76 51.18 15.39
N GLU A 76 -26.10 52.19 14.59
CA GLU A 76 -25.98 53.60 14.98
C GLU A 76 -26.88 53.93 16.18
N ILE A 77 -28.15 53.51 16.15
CA ILE A 77 -29.09 53.73 17.27
C ILE A 77 -28.61 53.00 18.50
N THR A 78 -28.14 51.76 18.37
CA THR A 78 -27.67 50.95 19.50
C THR A 78 -26.45 51.60 20.13
N LEU A 79 -25.47 52.04 19.34
CA LEU A 79 -24.29 52.74 19.84
C LEU A 79 -24.67 54.05 20.52
N LYS A 80 -25.52 54.89 19.92
CA LYS A 80 -26.01 56.12 20.56
C LYS A 80 -26.77 55.85 21.86
N THR A 81 -27.64 54.84 21.84
CA THR A 81 -28.43 54.43 23.03
C THR A 81 -27.53 53.90 24.13
N ILE A 82 -26.44 53.19 23.80
CA ILE A 82 -25.46 52.72 24.77
C ILE A 82 -24.66 53.90 25.35
N GLU A 83 -24.27 54.87 24.50
CA GLU A 83 -23.47 56.03 24.90
C GLU A 83 -24.23 56.99 25.81
N ASP A 84 -25.53 57.23 25.57
CA ASP A 84 -26.30 58.25 26.28
C ASP A 84 -27.57 57.77 26.99
N HIS A 85 -27.88 56.47 26.90
CA HIS A 85 -29.02 55.81 27.53
C HIS A 85 -30.40 56.35 27.13
N LYS A 86 -30.54 56.92 25.91
CA LYS A 86 -31.83 57.39 25.36
C LYS A 86 -32.27 56.56 24.16
N SER A 87 -33.59 56.43 23.99
CA SER A 87 -34.18 55.77 22.83
C SER A 87 -34.29 56.73 21.64
N TYR A 88 -33.88 56.25 20.47
CA TYR A 88 -33.97 56.96 19.21
C TYR A 88 -34.87 56.21 18.23
N THR A 89 -35.57 56.94 17.37
CA THR A 89 -36.35 56.37 16.27
C THR A 89 -35.71 56.79 14.95
N HIS A 90 -35.44 55.80 14.09
CA HIS A 90 -34.96 56.02 12.73
C HIS A 90 -35.92 55.35 11.77
N PHE A 91 -36.37 56.10 10.77
CA PHE A 91 -37.28 55.59 9.74
C PHE A 91 -36.49 55.31 8.49
N ILE A 92 -36.65 54.10 7.95
CA ILE A 92 -36.06 53.70 6.68
C ILE A 92 -37.18 53.68 5.66
N GLU A 93 -36.95 54.37 4.54
CA GLU A 93 -37.91 54.44 3.47
C GLU A 93 -37.94 53.09 2.73
N PRO A 94 -39.07 52.37 2.70
CA PRO A 94 -39.16 51.11 1.97
C PRO A 94 -39.19 51.37 0.47
N THR A 95 -38.56 50.49 -0.29
CA THR A 95 -38.59 50.46 -1.75
C THR A 95 -39.75 49.61 -2.23
N PHE A 96 -40.60 50.18 -3.08
CA PHE A 96 -41.70 49.44 -3.70
C PHE A 96 -41.17 48.56 -4.85
N ILE A 97 -41.52 47.27 -4.82
CA ILE A 97 -41.17 46.29 -5.84
C ILE A 97 -42.44 46.03 -6.68
N SER A 98 -42.52 46.67 -7.85
CA SER A 98 -43.60 46.45 -8.80
C SER A 98 -43.41 45.13 -9.55
N ASN A 99 -44.40 44.25 -9.50
CA ASN A 99 -44.42 42.98 -10.23
C ASN A 99 -45.81 42.70 -10.85
N GLU A 100 -45.92 41.56 -11.50
CA GLU A 100 -47.07 41.17 -12.33
C GLU A 100 -48.39 41.07 -11.55
N SER A 101 -48.35 40.71 -10.27
CA SER A 101 -49.56 40.53 -9.44
C SER A 101 -50.38 41.80 -9.16
N CYS A 102 -49.84 42.98 -9.48
CA CYS A 102 -50.59 44.24 -9.50
C CYS A 102 -50.80 44.82 -10.92
N GLY A 103 -50.43 44.07 -11.97
CA GLY A 103 -50.52 44.51 -13.36
C GLY A 103 -49.35 45.36 -13.85
N CYS A 104 -48.26 45.44 -13.08
CA CYS A 104 -47.04 46.14 -13.47
C CYS A 104 -46.04 45.20 -14.17
N ASP A 105 -45.06 45.78 -14.86
CA ASP A 105 -43.95 45.03 -15.45
C ASP A 105 -43.13 44.31 -14.37
N SER A 106 -42.63 43.11 -14.69
CA SER A 106 -41.76 42.34 -13.77
C SER A 106 -40.49 43.12 -13.42
N TYR A 107 -40.24 43.27 -12.13
CA TYR A 107 -38.94 43.71 -11.61
C TYR A 107 -37.88 42.63 -11.90
N MET A 108 -36.70 43.02 -12.41
CA MET A 108 -35.56 42.11 -12.57
C MET A 108 -34.67 42.17 -11.34
N LEU A 109 -34.38 41.01 -10.73
CA LEU A 109 -33.44 40.89 -9.62
C LEU A 109 -32.06 41.41 -10.02
N GLN A 110 -31.52 42.33 -9.21
CA GLN A 110 -30.10 42.68 -9.28
C GLN A 110 -29.27 41.55 -8.66
N SER A 111 -28.15 41.21 -9.30
CA SER A 111 -27.23 40.12 -8.93
C SER A 111 -26.69 40.18 -7.49
N GLN A 112 -26.79 41.32 -6.82
CA GLN A 112 -26.40 41.50 -5.43
C GLN A 112 -27.39 40.86 -4.44
N MET A 113 -28.71 40.94 -4.71
CA MET A 113 -29.74 40.32 -3.85
C MET A 113 -29.68 38.80 -3.88
N LEU A 114 -29.42 38.20 -5.05
CA LEU A 114 -29.20 36.75 -5.21
C LEU A 114 -28.03 36.24 -4.37
N ARG A 115 -26.96 37.02 -4.26
CA ARG A 115 -25.78 36.66 -3.47
C ARG A 115 -26.07 36.72 -1.97
N ASP A 116 -26.78 37.74 -1.53
CA ASP A 116 -27.08 37.93 -0.10
C ASP A 116 -28.11 36.88 0.38
N TRP A 117 -29.09 36.51 -0.45
CA TRP A 117 -29.98 35.36 -0.25
C TRP A 117 -29.24 34.03 -0.13
N PHE A 118 -28.28 33.78 -1.02
CA PHE A 118 -27.46 32.58 -0.98
C PHE A 118 -26.69 32.49 0.34
N ASN A 119 -26.11 33.60 0.79
CA ASN A 119 -25.35 33.66 2.04
C ASN A 119 -26.22 33.40 3.28
N GLU A 120 -27.45 33.92 3.31
CA GLU A 120 -28.36 33.69 4.45
C GLU A 120 -28.87 32.24 4.50
N SER A 121 -29.25 31.69 3.34
CA SER A 121 -29.67 30.28 3.22
C SER A 121 -28.53 29.32 3.58
N PHE A 122 -27.31 29.63 3.14
CA PHE A 122 -26.11 28.89 3.50
C PHE A 122 -25.82 28.95 5.01
N SER A 123 -26.00 30.12 5.63
CA SER A 123 -25.77 30.29 7.07
C SER A 123 -26.77 29.48 7.91
N ARG A 124 -28.06 29.47 7.53
CA ARG A 124 -29.09 28.65 8.20
C ARG A 124 -28.83 27.15 8.03
N HIS A 125 -28.39 26.72 6.84
CA HIS A 125 -28.00 25.33 6.60
C HIS A 125 -26.83 24.90 7.49
N ASN A 126 -25.83 25.77 7.69
CA ASN A 126 -24.70 25.47 8.58
C ASN A 126 -25.10 25.40 10.06
N ASP A 127 -25.98 26.28 10.53
CA ASP A 127 -26.48 26.22 11.91
C ASP A 127 -27.27 24.93 12.17
N ASP A 128 -28.08 24.50 11.20
CA ASP A 128 -28.83 23.25 11.26
C ASP A 128 -27.92 22.02 11.32
N ASN A 129 -26.87 21.98 10.49
CA ASN A 129 -25.87 20.92 10.53
C ASN A 129 -25.12 20.88 11.86
N ARG A 130 -24.81 22.05 12.46
CA ARG A 130 -24.14 22.12 13.77
C ARG A 130 -25.00 21.50 14.88
N VAL A 131 -26.30 21.77 14.90
CA VAL A 131 -27.22 21.20 15.91
C VAL A 131 -27.32 19.68 15.75
N LEU A 132 -27.40 19.18 14.52
CA LEU A 132 -27.45 17.74 14.24
C LEU A 132 -26.12 17.02 14.57
N GLN A 133 -24.99 17.67 14.37
CA GLN A 133 -23.68 17.15 14.81
C GLN A 133 -23.57 17.07 16.34
N GLN A 134 -24.07 18.09 17.06
CA GLN A 134 -24.10 18.08 18.53
C GLN A 134 -25.01 16.97 19.07
N LEU A 135 -26.18 16.79 18.46
CA LEU A 135 -27.09 15.67 18.76
C LEU A 135 -26.35 14.33 18.61
N THR A 136 -25.74 14.10 17.45
CA THR A 136 -24.99 12.87 17.14
C THR A 136 -23.92 12.58 18.19
N THR A 137 -23.08 13.58 18.49
CA THR A 137 -21.95 13.41 19.42
C THR A 137 -22.43 13.09 20.83
N SER A 138 -23.47 13.78 21.31
CA SER A 138 -24.00 13.60 22.68
C SER A 138 -24.62 12.20 22.84
N MET A 139 -25.32 11.73 21.81
CA MET A 139 -25.86 10.38 21.76
C MET A 139 -24.75 9.31 21.83
N GLN A 140 -23.65 9.48 21.08
CA GLN A 140 -22.56 8.49 21.04
C GLN A 140 -21.85 8.29 22.38
N ILE A 141 -21.64 9.36 23.13
CA ILE A 141 -20.90 9.33 24.40
C ILE A 141 -21.77 8.98 25.61
N SER A 142 -23.07 8.79 25.40
CA SER A 142 -24.00 8.43 26.47
C SER A 142 -23.54 7.16 27.19
N GLU A 143 -23.76 7.07 28.50
CA GLU A 143 -23.38 5.91 29.32
C GLU A 143 -24.54 4.93 29.49
N SER A 144 -25.78 5.38 29.27
CA SER A 144 -26.97 4.55 29.40
C SER A 144 -27.98 4.80 28.26
N PRO A 145 -28.88 3.84 27.97
CA PRO A 145 -29.92 4.04 26.98
C PRO A 145 -30.89 5.20 27.32
N GLY A 146 -31.08 5.51 28.60
CA GLY A 146 -31.91 6.64 29.02
C GLY A 146 -31.28 7.99 28.69
N GLU A 147 -29.96 8.12 28.88
CA GLU A 147 -29.21 9.33 28.50
C GLU A 147 -29.21 9.53 26.98
N LEU A 148 -29.00 8.45 26.22
CA LEU A 148 -29.08 8.43 24.76
C LEU A 148 -30.41 9.02 24.26
N VAL A 149 -31.53 8.57 24.82
CA VAL A 149 -32.87 9.02 24.42
C VAL A 149 -33.12 10.47 24.80
N SER A 150 -32.59 10.95 25.92
CA SER A 150 -32.78 12.33 26.38
C SER A 150 -32.25 13.38 25.38
N HIS A 151 -31.20 13.04 24.62
CA HIS A 151 -30.63 13.94 23.62
C HIS A 151 -31.53 14.13 22.40
N LEU A 152 -32.46 13.20 22.12
CA LEU A 152 -33.42 13.31 21.03
C LEU A 152 -34.47 14.42 21.26
N GLU A 153 -34.51 15.07 22.42
CA GLU A 153 -35.41 16.19 22.70
C GLU A 153 -34.82 17.53 22.21
N CYS A 154 -34.98 17.84 20.92
CA CYS A 154 -34.56 19.13 20.35
C CYS A 154 -35.48 19.61 19.22
N TYR A 155 -35.36 20.89 18.83
CA TYR A 155 -36.24 21.48 17.80
C TYR A 155 -36.10 20.85 16.39
N LYS A 156 -35.05 20.06 16.15
CA LYS A 156 -34.83 19.33 14.88
C LYS A 156 -35.47 17.95 14.84
N THR A 157 -35.92 17.45 15.98
CA THR A 157 -36.56 16.14 16.16
C THR A 157 -38.02 16.30 16.59
N ASP A 158 -38.62 17.46 16.32
CA ASP A 158 -40.05 17.70 16.51
C ASP A 158 -40.87 16.86 15.51
N ASN A 159 -41.95 16.25 16.00
CA ASN A 159 -42.87 15.41 15.23
C ASN A 159 -42.24 14.12 14.69
N ILE A 160 -41.45 13.41 15.51
CA ILE A 160 -40.88 12.11 15.15
C ILE A 160 -41.26 11.00 16.13
N LEU A 161 -41.36 9.77 15.62
CA LEU A 161 -41.29 8.53 16.38
C LEU A 161 -40.00 7.79 16.00
N CYS A 162 -39.19 7.38 16.98
CA CYS A 162 -37.98 6.58 16.75
C CYS A 162 -38.19 5.14 17.23
N ILE A 163 -38.03 4.17 16.32
CA ILE A 163 -38.21 2.74 16.56
C ILE A 163 -36.92 2.02 16.20
N ILE A 164 -36.41 1.15 17.08
CA ILE A 164 -35.21 0.33 16.86
C ILE A 164 -35.45 -1.14 17.23
N ASP A 165 -34.57 -2.03 16.77
CA ASP A 165 -34.52 -3.43 17.21
C ASP A 165 -33.91 -3.51 18.61
N ARG A 166 -34.62 -4.10 19.57
CA ARG A 166 -34.17 -4.28 20.95
C ARG A 166 -32.80 -4.96 21.05
N ASN A 167 -32.50 -5.88 20.13
CA ASN A 167 -31.23 -6.62 20.14
C ASN A 167 -30.01 -5.70 19.95
N CYS A 168 -30.19 -4.49 19.40
CA CYS A 168 -29.08 -3.57 19.20
C CYS A 168 -28.55 -2.94 20.50
N LEU A 169 -29.31 -3.04 21.60
CA LEU A 169 -28.89 -2.58 22.92
C LEU A 169 -28.14 -3.65 23.73
N ASN A 170 -27.83 -4.83 23.17
CA ASN A 170 -27.05 -5.86 23.86
C ASN A 170 -25.53 -5.57 23.73
N PRO A 171 -24.82 -5.26 24.83
CA PRO A 171 -23.41 -4.89 24.76
C PRO A 171 -22.45 -6.08 24.62
N GLU A 172 -22.90 -7.33 24.81
CA GLU A 172 -22.03 -8.50 24.71
C GLU A 172 -21.72 -8.91 23.26
N VAL A 173 -22.54 -8.44 22.32
CA VAL A 173 -22.49 -8.79 20.90
C VAL A 173 -22.60 -7.52 20.07
N ASN A 174 -21.74 -7.36 19.07
CA ASN A 174 -21.84 -6.23 18.16
C ASN A 174 -22.96 -6.47 17.15
N TYR A 175 -24.11 -5.81 17.37
CA TYR A 175 -25.29 -5.94 16.51
C TYR A 175 -25.02 -5.63 15.02
N PHE A 176 -24.04 -4.76 14.72
CA PHE A 176 -23.77 -4.33 13.35
C PHE A 176 -22.75 -5.19 12.60
N THR A 177 -21.92 -5.96 13.31
CA THR A 177 -20.87 -6.78 12.68
C THR A 177 -21.04 -8.28 12.87
N ASP A 178 -21.84 -8.72 13.85
CA ASP A 178 -22.10 -10.14 14.05
C ASP A 178 -23.17 -10.67 13.07
N SER A 179 -22.73 -11.61 12.22
CA SER A 179 -23.56 -12.26 11.20
C SER A 179 -24.69 -13.12 11.80
N GLU A 180 -24.56 -13.59 13.04
CA GLU A 180 -25.58 -14.37 13.74
C GLU A 180 -26.70 -13.48 14.31
N THR A 181 -26.41 -12.23 14.71
CA THR A 181 -27.45 -11.29 15.15
C THR A 181 -28.44 -10.95 14.03
N ASN A 182 -27.97 -10.85 12.79
CA ASN A 182 -28.82 -10.63 11.61
C ASN A 182 -29.77 -11.80 11.30
N LYS A 183 -29.54 -12.99 11.88
CA LYS A 183 -30.41 -14.18 11.73
C LYS A 183 -31.48 -14.28 12.83
N ARG A 184 -31.40 -13.47 13.90
CA ARG A 184 -32.37 -13.47 14.99
C ARG A 184 -33.65 -12.72 14.59
N PRO A 185 -34.85 -13.11 15.08
CA PRO A 185 -36.07 -12.37 14.82
C PRO A 185 -35.97 -10.93 15.38
N LYS A 186 -36.27 -9.93 14.55
CA LYS A 186 -36.23 -8.52 14.98
C LYS A 186 -37.33 -8.23 16.01
N GLU A 187 -36.95 -7.67 17.15
CA GLU A 187 -37.87 -7.26 18.21
C GLU A 187 -37.93 -5.73 18.27
N LEU A 188 -38.80 -5.13 17.45
CA LEU A 188 -38.88 -3.67 17.34
C LEU A 188 -39.55 -3.03 18.57
N ILE A 189 -38.89 -2.03 19.13
CA ILE A 189 -39.31 -1.23 20.27
C ILE A 189 -39.29 0.26 19.93
N MET A 190 -40.25 1.03 20.46
CA MET A 190 -40.22 2.49 20.36
C MET A 190 -39.40 3.07 21.50
N ILE A 191 -38.41 3.89 21.15
CA ILE A 191 -37.48 4.52 22.10
C ILE A 191 -37.73 6.02 22.29
N TYR A 192 -38.43 6.67 21.36
CA TYR A 192 -38.76 8.10 21.45
C TYR A 192 -40.05 8.45 20.70
N ASP A 193 -40.92 9.26 21.33
CA ASP A 193 -42.09 9.90 20.71
C ASP A 193 -42.09 11.39 21.10
N SER A 194 -41.95 12.28 20.11
CA SER A 194 -41.87 13.72 20.36
C SER A 194 -43.13 14.35 20.96
N ASP A 195 -44.30 13.70 20.86
CA ASP A 195 -45.53 14.18 21.51
C ASP A 195 -45.57 13.86 23.01
N HIS A 196 -44.74 12.91 23.45
CA HIS A 196 -44.71 12.37 24.80
C HIS A 196 -43.27 12.14 25.29
N PRO A 197 -42.38 13.15 25.23
CA PRO A 197 -40.95 12.96 25.53
C PRO A 197 -40.73 12.48 26.97
N ASP A 198 -41.60 12.88 27.91
CA ASP A 198 -41.48 12.52 29.33
C ASP A 198 -41.93 11.08 29.65
N ASN A 199 -42.71 10.42 28.78
CA ASN A 199 -43.15 9.04 28.99
C ASN A 199 -42.03 8.00 28.82
N TYR A 200 -40.88 8.42 28.27
CA TYR A 200 -39.72 7.59 27.97
C TYR A 200 -38.46 8.05 28.73
N LYS A 201 -38.61 8.97 29.69
CA LYS A 201 -37.55 9.42 30.60
C LYS A 201 -37.48 8.51 31.82
N ILE A 202 -36.31 7.92 32.06
CA ILE A 202 -35.99 7.22 33.32
C ILE A 202 -35.48 8.27 34.31
N ASP A 203 -36.34 8.72 35.22
CA ASP A 203 -35.87 9.52 36.35
C ASP A 203 -35.36 8.60 37.46
N THR A 204 -34.04 8.58 37.65
CA THR A 204 -33.31 8.13 38.86
C THR A 204 -33.64 6.75 39.44
N PHE A 205 -32.86 5.73 39.09
CA PHE A 205 -32.58 4.61 39.98
C PHE A 205 -31.12 4.68 40.45
N HIS A 206 -30.94 4.91 41.74
CA HIS A 206 -29.67 4.70 42.43
C HIS A 206 -29.20 3.26 42.17
N ILE A 207 -28.13 3.10 41.40
CA ILE A 207 -27.35 1.87 41.36
C ILE A 207 -26.76 1.70 42.77
N SER A 208 -27.32 0.78 43.56
CA SER A 208 -26.61 0.23 44.70
C SER A 208 -25.59 -0.78 44.18
N ASP A 209 -24.34 -0.69 44.65
CA ASP A 209 -23.16 -1.45 44.22
C ASP A 209 -23.25 -3.00 44.23
N ASP A 210 -24.43 -3.62 44.41
CA ASP A 210 -24.59 -5.06 44.69
C ASP A 210 -25.65 -5.81 43.84
N SER A 211 -26.05 -5.32 42.66
CA SER A 211 -26.94 -6.09 41.75
C SER A 211 -26.30 -6.32 40.37
N THR A 212 -25.95 -7.57 40.07
CA THR A 212 -25.30 -8.03 38.83
C THR A 212 -26.28 -8.47 37.72
N ASP A 213 -27.54 -8.06 37.76
CA ASP A 213 -28.53 -8.44 36.74
C ASP A 213 -29.13 -7.19 36.07
N ASP A 214 -28.51 -6.76 34.96
CA ASP A 214 -28.97 -5.67 34.08
C ASP A 214 -30.25 -6.04 33.28
N ALA A 215 -30.66 -7.31 33.29
CA ALA A 215 -31.79 -7.80 32.49
C ALA A 215 -33.16 -7.27 32.98
N ASP A 216 -33.30 -6.93 34.27
CA ASP A 216 -34.57 -6.47 34.85
C ASP A 216 -34.82 -4.96 34.66
N LEU A 217 -33.81 -4.16 34.27
CA LEU A 217 -33.99 -2.71 34.05
C LEU A 217 -34.68 -2.37 32.71
N ALA A 218 -34.60 -3.25 31.71
CA ALA A 218 -35.05 -2.97 30.34
C ALA A 218 -36.57 -3.05 30.12
N GLU A 219 -37.33 -3.71 31.01
CA GLU A 219 -38.78 -3.91 30.82
C GLU A 219 -39.64 -2.66 31.10
N HIS A 220 -39.08 -1.62 31.73
CA HIS A 220 -39.83 -0.41 32.11
C HIS A 220 -39.52 0.84 31.25
N ILE A 221 -38.60 0.73 30.29
CA ILE A 221 -38.06 1.87 29.53
C ILE A 221 -38.64 1.93 28.11
N PHE A 222 -38.86 0.77 27.49
CA PHE A 222 -39.15 0.67 26.06
C PHE A 222 -40.57 0.16 25.80
N CYS A 223 -41.33 0.87 24.98
CA CYS A 223 -42.72 0.52 24.70
C CYS A 223 -42.80 -0.41 23.48
N PRO A 224 -43.25 -1.68 23.63
CA PRO A 224 -43.47 -2.59 22.50
C PRO A 224 -44.71 -2.22 21.67
N ASN A 225 -45.55 -1.27 22.14
CA ASN A 225 -46.83 -0.94 21.50
C ASN A 225 -46.74 0.17 20.43
N TYR A 226 -45.62 0.26 19.72
CA TYR A 226 -45.41 1.27 18.67
C TYR A 226 -46.47 1.21 17.55
N LYS A 227 -47.04 0.03 17.32
CA LYS A 227 -48.04 -0.21 16.27
C LYS A 227 -49.32 0.60 16.49
N ASP A 228 -49.84 0.62 17.71
CA ASP A 228 -51.06 1.38 18.04
C ASP A 228 -50.84 2.88 17.84
N ARG A 229 -49.66 3.39 18.19
CA ARG A 229 -49.30 4.81 18.00
C ARG A 229 -49.13 5.19 16.53
N VAL A 230 -48.51 4.33 15.72
CA VAL A 230 -48.41 4.55 14.26
C VAL A 230 -49.80 4.50 13.60
N ILE A 231 -50.70 3.62 14.06
CA ILE A 231 -52.08 3.56 13.58
C ILE A 231 -52.84 4.85 13.95
N GLU A 232 -52.67 5.36 15.17
CA GLU A 232 -53.27 6.64 15.58
C GLU A 232 -52.84 7.80 14.67
N LEU A 233 -51.55 7.86 14.30
CA LEU A 233 -51.03 8.87 13.38
C LEU A 233 -51.50 8.67 11.92
N LEU A 234 -51.72 7.43 11.50
CA LEU A 234 -52.32 7.15 10.19
C LEU A 234 -53.78 7.64 10.14
N ASP A 235 -54.53 7.45 11.23
CA ASP A 235 -55.93 7.88 11.36
C ASP A 235 -56.09 9.41 11.50
N SER A 236 -55.04 10.13 11.90
CA SER A 236 -55.08 11.60 12.03
C SER A 236 -55.06 12.33 10.69
N GLY A 237 -54.62 11.67 9.61
CA GLY A 237 -54.49 12.24 8.27
C GLY A 237 -53.23 13.10 8.05
N TYR A 238 -52.25 13.05 8.95
CA TYR A 238 -50.97 13.73 8.75
C TYR A 238 -50.11 13.03 7.68
N PRO A 239 -49.31 13.76 6.89
CA PRO A 239 -48.24 13.17 6.08
C PRO A 239 -47.24 12.45 6.96
N LEU A 240 -47.11 11.14 6.75
CA LEU A 240 -46.14 10.30 7.43
C LEU A 240 -44.98 9.97 6.50
N ILE A 241 -43.74 10.17 6.98
CA ILE A 241 -42.53 9.80 6.25
C ILE A 241 -41.76 8.80 7.09
N PHE A 242 -41.45 7.65 6.50
CA PHE A 242 -40.69 6.58 7.14
C PHE A 242 -39.29 6.54 6.53
N ASN A 243 -38.29 6.84 7.34
CA ASN A 243 -36.90 6.71 6.94
C ASN A 243 -36.24 5.57 7.74
N SER A 244 -35.44 4.74 7.07
CA SER A 244 -34.68 3.67 7.73
C SER A 244 -33.62 4.27 8.64
N LEU A 245 -33.41 3.64 9.79
CA LEU A 245 -32.20 3.84 10.59
C LEU A 245 -31.23 2.73 10.24
N ASP A 246 -30.07 3.11 9.72
CA ASP A 246 -28.99 2.22 9.34
C ASP A 246 -27.64 2.74 9.87
N TYR A 247 -26.79 1.81 10.28
CA TYR A 247 -25.43 2.10 10.69
C TYR A 247 -24.55 0.95 10.20
N MET A 248 -23.40 1.27 9.59
CA MET A 248 -22.54 0.27 8.92
C MET A 248 -23.31 -0.61 7.91
N ASN A 249 -24.23 -0.01 7.15
CA ASN A 249 -25.12 -0.69 6.18
C ASN A 249 -26.07 -1.75 6.80
N VAL A 250 -26.23 -1.78 8.12
CA VAL A 250 -27.16 -2.68 8.80
C VAL A 250 -28.38 -1.89 9.30
N PRO A 251 -29.59 -2.15 8.75
CA PRO A 251 -30.80 -1.47 9.18
C PRO A 251 -31.25 -2.00 10.54
N PHE A 252 -31.26 -1.13 11.53
CA PHE A 252 -31.58 -1.47 12.92
C PHE A 252 -32.88 -0.83 13.43
N GLY A 253 -33.56 -0.03 12.59
CA GLY A 253 -34.78 0.65 12.99
C GLY A 253 -35.35 1.54 11.91
N PHE A 254 -36.27 2.42 12.29
CA PHE A 254 -36.76 3.49 11.43
C PHE A 254 -37.24 4.69 12.26
N VAL A 255 -37.27 5.87 11.64
CA VAL A 255 -37.92 7.07 12.16
C VAL A 255 -39.17 7.35 11.34
N CYS A 256 -40.28 7.61 12.02
CA CYS A 256 -41.53 8.07 11.41
C CYS A 256 -41.71 9.56 11.72
N TYR A 257 -41.65 10.42 10.70
CA TYR A 257 -41.95 11.85 10.80
C TYR A 257 -43.44 12.09 10.55
N TYR A 258 -44.11 12.90 11.38
CA TYR A 258 -45.54 13.21 11.26
C TYR A 258 -45.82 14.73 11.23
N PHE A 259 -45.75 15.34 10.04
CA PHE A 259 -45.87 16.79 9.96
C PHE A 259 -47.32 17.27 10.10
N ARG A 260 -47.61 18.02 11.16
CA ARG A 260 -48.95 18.62 11.37
C ARG A 260 -49.30 19.73 10.37
N ASN A 261 -48.29 20.35 9.74
CA ASN A 261 -48.41 21.45 8.77
C ASN A 261 -47.51 21.22 7.54
N TYR A 262 -47.95 21.62 6.35
CA TYR A 262 -47.23 21.44 5.07
C TYR A 262 -46.26 22.59 4.80
N TYR A 263 -45.02 22.51 5.29
CA TYR A 263 -43.91 23.38 4.84
C TYR A 263 -42.85 22.51 4.17
N ILE A 264 -42.58 22.76 2.88
CA ILE A 264 -41.60 22.02 2.06
C ILE A 264 -40.21 21.97 2.72
N SER A 265 -39.80 23.05 3.40
CA SER A 265 -38.51 23.14 4.10
C SER A 265 -38.36 22.13 5.26
N ASN A 266 -39.46 21.64 5.83
CA ASN A 266 -39.40 20.61 6.86
C ASN A 266 -39.12 19.22 6.28
N TYR A 267 -39.54 18.96 5.03
CA TYR A 267 -39.33 17.67 4.36
C TYR A 267 -37.86 17.45 3.99
N SER A 268 -37.18 18.49 3.49
CA SER A 268 -35.78 18.42 3.07
C SER A 268 -34.82 18.11 4.22
N ASN A 269 -35.21 18.38 5.46
CA ASN A 269 -34.37 18.16 6.65
C ASN A 269 -34.51 16.75 7.26
N THR A 270 -35.50 15.96 6.83
CA THR A 270 -35.75 14.62 7.39
C THR A 270 -34.59 13.65 7.18
N LEU A 271 -33.92 13.72 6.02
CA LEU A 271 -32.75 12.88 5.74
C LEU A 271 -31.58 13.21 6.67
N ASN A 272 -31.25 14.49 6.83
CA ASN A 272 -30.15 14.92 7.69
C ASN A 272 -30.40 14.57 9.16
N ALA A 273 -31.64 14.77 9.65
CA ALA A 273 -32.02 14.38 11.00
C ALA A 273 -31.98 12.85 11.19
N THR A 274 -32.45 12.08 10.21
CA THR A 274 -32.39 10.60 10.25
C THR A 274 -30.94 10.13 10.31
N ASN A 275 -30.05 10.70 9.49
CA ASN A 275 -28.63 10.35 9.48
C ASN A 275 -27.95 10.66 10.82
N ALA A 276 -28.26 11.82 11.43
CA ALA A 276 -27.74 12.17 12.75
C ALA A 276 -28.18 11.18 13.84
N ILE A 277 -29.46 10.79 13.83
CA ILE A 277 -30.01 9.79 14.76
C ILE A 277 -29.38 8.41 14.51
N SER A 278 -29.27 8.00 13.24
CA SER A 278 -28.63 6.75 12.82
C SER A 278 -27.18 6.64 13.32
N ILE A 279 -26.37 7.67 13.07
CA ILE A 279 -24.96 7.72 13.47
C ILE A 279 -24.82 7.84 14.99
N GLY A 280 -25.71 8.58 15.65
CA GLY A 280 -25.75 8.76 17.09
C GLY A 280 -25.99 7.45 17.83
N ILE A 281 -27.08 6.75 17.49
CA ILE A 281 -27.44 5.47 18.10
C ILE A 281 -26.41 4.39 17.74
N GLY A 282 -26.00 4.32 16.46
CA GLY A 282 -25.02 3.34 16.00
C GLY A 282 -23.66 3.47 16.67
N GLY A 283 -23.16 4.71 16.83
CA GLY A 283 -21.91 4.95 17.54
C GLY A 283 -21.99 4.65 19.04
N TYR A 284 -23.11 4.96 19.70
CA TYR A 284 -23.33 4.57 21.11
C TYR A 284 -23.19 3.06 21.29
N ILE A 285 -23.90 2.26 20.49
CA ILE A 285 -23.89 0.79 20.57
C ILE A 285 -22.47 0.24 20.36
N ASN A 286 -21.75 0.76 19.36
CA ASN A 286 -20.38 0.33 19.07
C ASN A 286 -19.42 0.66 20.21
N LEU A 287 -19.56 1.85 20.81
CA LEU A 287 -18.75 2.28 21.96
C LEU A 287 -19.00 1.39 23.19
N GLN A 288 -20.24 0.99 23.46
CA GLN A 288 -20.56 0.05 24.54
C GLN A 288 -19.92 -1.33 24.31
N TYR A 289 -19.99 -1.85 23.08
CA TYR A 289 -19.32 -3.11 22.73
C TYR A 289 -17.80 -3.03 22.88
N GLN A 290 -17.17 -1.91 22.48
CA GLN A 290 -15.74 -1.69 22.65
C GLN A 290 -15.32 -1.69 24.13
N ARG A 291 -16.13 -1.13 25.03
CA ARG A 291 -15.88 -1.18 26.49
C ARG A 291 -15.84 -2.64 26.99
N VAL A 292 -16.79 -3.47 26.57
CA VAL A 292 -16.82 -4.92 26.91
C VAL A 292 -15.62 -5.67 26.33
N LEU A 293 -15.19 -5.35 25.10
CA LEU A 293 -14.00 -5.93 24.49
C LEU A 293 -12.72 -5.59 25.25
N LEU A 294 -12.56 -4.33 25.68
CA LEU A 294 -11.41 -3.91 26.49
C LEU A 294 -11.32 -4.71 27.80
N GLU A 295 -12.45 -5.01 28.44
CA GLU A 295 -12.49 -5.87 29.63
C GLU A 295 -12.10 -7.33 29.32
N LYS A 296 -12.50 -7.87 28.17
CA LYS A 296 -12.08 -9.21 27.70
C LYS A 296 -10.58 -9.24 27.36
N MET A 297 -10.06 -8.19 26.72
CA MET A 297 -8.64 -8.03 26.40
C MET A 297 -7.79 -7.95 27.66
N ASP A 298 -8.24 -7.25 28.72
CA ASP A 298 -7.52 -7.21 29.99
C ASP A 298 -7.40 -8.60 30.65
N LYS A 299 -8.39 -9.50 30.44
CA LYS A 299 -8.29 -10.91 30.86
C LYS A 299 -7.27 -11.70 30.04
N MET A 300 -7.29 -11.56 28.71
CA MET A 300 -6.30 -12.20 27.81
C MET A 300 -4.88 -11.67 28.03
N TYR A 301 -4.74 -10.40 28.42
CA TYR A 301 -3.46 -9.77 28.74
C TYR A 301 -2.78 -10.37 29.97
N ARG A 302 -3.53 -11.00 30.90
CA ARG A 302 -3.01 -11.49 32.18
C ARG A 302 -2.83 -13.01 32.23
N HIS A 303 -3.47 -13.75 31.34
CA HIS A 303 -3.47 -15.22 31.33
C HIS A 303 -2.90 -15.75 30.01
N ASP A 304 -2.27 -16.92 30.06
CA ASP A 304 -1.87 -17.67 28.87
C ASP A 304 -3.11 -18.34 28.26
N PRO A 305 -3.42 -18.09 26.97
CA PRO A 305 -4.67 -18.54 26.37
C PRO A 305 -4.76 -20.07 26.20
N LEU A 306 -3.62 -20.75 26.07
CA LEU A 306 -3.59 -22.21 25.90
C LEU A 306 -3.81 -22.95 27.23
N THR A 307 -3.19 -22.47 28.30
CA THR A 307 -3.13 -23.19 29.58
C THR A 307 -4.06 -22.63 30.65
N GLY A 308 -4.54 -21.39 30.49
CA GLY A 308 -5.31 -20.65 31.51
C GLY A 308 -4.48 -20.18 32.71
N LEU A 309 -3.18 -20.55 32.77
CA LEU A 309 -2.25 -20.08 33.80
C LEU A 309 -1.95 -18.59 33.62
N TYR A 310 -1.27 -17.97 34.59
CA TYR A 310 -0.77 -16.62 34.39
C TYR A 310 0.30 -16.60 33.30
N ASN A 311 0.24 -15.60 32.41
CA ASN A 311 1.38 -15.29 31.54
C ASN A 311 2.44 -14.51 32.34
N ARG A 312 3.59 -14.23 31.72
CA ARG A 312 4.71 -13.55 32.41
C ARG A 312 4.32 -12.23 33.08
N VAL A 313 3.51 -11.42 32.41
CA VAL A 313 3.08 -10.10 32.90
C VAL A 313 2.06 -10.24 34.04
N GLY A 314 1.05 -11.08 33.86
CA GLY A 314 0.03 -11.36 34.87
C GLY A 314 0.63 -11.95 36.14
N PHE A 315 1.55 -12.91 36.00
CA PHE A 315 2.26 -13.52 37.11
C PHE A 315 3.03 -12.48 37.92
N MET A 316 3.84 -11.64 37.25
CA MET A 316 4.67 -10.66 37.94
C MET A 316 3.83 -9.62 38.68
N LYS A 317 2.72 -9.16 38.09
CA LYS A 317 1.78 -8.25 38.74
C LYS A 317 1.16 -8.85 40.01
N HIS A 318 0.70 -10.10 39.94
CA HIS A 318 0.11 -10.79 41.09
C HIS A 318 1.15 -11.13 42.16
N PHE A 319 2.35 -11.58 41.75
CA PHE A 319 3.46 -11.84 42.64
C PHE A 319 3.85 -10.58 43.42
N GLN A 320 4.09 -9.45 42.71
CA GLN A 320 4.40 -8.16 43.35
C GLN A 320 3.28 -7.65 44.26
N ASN A 321 2.02 -7.86 43.89
CA ASN A 321 0.90 -7.51 44.75
C ASN A 321 0.88 -8.34 46.04
N ARG A 322 1.17 -9.65 45.99
CA ARG A 322 1.28 -10.49 47.19
C ARG A 322 2.40 -10.03 48.13
N LEU A 323 3.53 -9.55 47.58
CA LEU A 323 4.64 -9.00 48.39
C LEU A 323 4.27 -7.73 49.20
N LYS A 324 3.20 -7.03 48.84
CA LYS A 324 2.73 -5.84 49.58
C LYS A 324 2.08 -6.20 50.92
N TYR A 325 1.60 -7.44 51.07
CA TYR A 325 0.89 -7.86 52.28
C TYR A 325 1.87 -8.39 53.34
N PRO A 326 1.73 -8.01 54.63
CA PRO A 326 2.65 -8.39 55.70
C PRO A 326 2.79 -9.91 55.92
N GLU A 327 1.75 -10.67 55.62
CA GLU A 327 1.70 -12.14 55.79
C GLU A 327 2.64 -12.92 54.85
N TYR A 328 3.11 -12.31 53.75
CA TYR A 328 4.06 -12.92 52.82
C TYR A 328 5.52 -12.54 53.11
N LYS A 329 5.83 -11.92 54.27
CA LYS A 329 7.21 -11.58 54.65
C LYS A 329 7.84 -12.68 55.51
N ASN A 330 9.11 -13.03 55.23
CA ASN A 330 9.90 -14.03 55.95
C ASN A 330 9.30 -15.44 55.99
N ILE A 331 8.48 -15.79 55.00
CA ILE A 331 7.93 -17.14 54.86
C ILE A 331 8.76 -17.96 53.90
N LYS A 332 8.73 -19.29 54.04
CA LYS A 332 9.35 -20.21 53.10
C LYS A 332 8.64 -20.12 51.75
N VAL A 333 9.38 -20.14 50.65
CA VAL A 333 8.84 -20.18 49.29
C VAL A 333 9.47 -21.34 48.55
N THR A 334 8.63 -22.10 47.87
CA THR A 334 9.03 -23.22 47.03
C THR A 334 8.73 -22.89 45.59
N VAL A 335 9.71 -22.99 44.70
CA VAL A 335 9.52 -22.85 43.25
C VAL A 335 9.63 -24.23 42.63
N ILE A 336 8.64 -24.64 41.84
CA ILE A 336 8.64 -25.89 41.08
C ILE A 336 8.67 -25.53 39.60
N MET A 337 9.67 -26.02 38.88
CA MET A 337 9.80 -25.92 37.42
C MET A 337 9.44 -27.25 36.79
N SER A 338 8.70 -27.22 35.69
CA SER A 338 8.23 -28.36 34.92
C SER A 338 8.45 -28.10 33.43
N ASP A 339 9.11 -29.02 32.76
CA ASP A 339 9.39 -28.98 31.33
C ASP A 339 8.94 -30.31 30.70
N LEU A 340 8.26 -30.26 29.54
CA LEU A 340 7.72 -31.47 28.92
C LEU A 340 8.83 -32.34 28.32
N ASP A 341 8.76 -33.64 28.62
CA ASP A 341 9.62 -34.63 28.00
C ASP A 341 9.06 -34.98 26.60
N GLY A 342 9.83 -34.71 25.54
CA GLY A 342 9.51 -35.17 24.18
C GLY A 342 8.51 -34.33 23.39
N LEU A 343 8.24 -33.07 23.79
CA LEU A 343 7.32 -32.18 23.07
C LEU A 343 7.66 -32.07 21.57
N LYS A 344 8.95 -31.94 21.22
CA LYS A 344 9.39 -31.89 19.83
C LYS A 344 8.96 -33.14 19.04
N TYR A 345 9.09 -34.33 19.62
CA TYR A 345 8.63 -35.56 18.98
C TYR A 345 7.11 -35.57 18.78
N ILE A 346 6.35 -35.05 19.76
CA ILE A 346 4.89 -34.95 19.65
C ILE A 346 4.51 -33.99 18.52
N ASN A 347 5.13 -32.81 18.47
CA ASN A 347 4.90 -31.82 17.40
C ASN A 347 5.27 -32.36 16.02
N ASP A 348 6.48 -32.91 15.88
CA ASP A 348 7.02 -33.36 14.59
C ASP A 348 6.26 -34.61 14.05
N THR A 349 5.70 -35.44 14.93
CA THR A 349 5.05 -36.72 14.56
C THR A 349 3.52 -36.64 14.51
N PHE A 350 2.90 -35.87 15.40
CA PHE A 350 1.44 -35.84 15.58
C PHE A 350 0.83 -34.44 15.39
N GLY A 351 1.65 -33.43 15.11
CA GLY A 351 1.23 -32.05 14.83
C GLY A 351 1.15 -31.16 16.08
N HIS A 352 1.20 -29.86 15.84
CA HIS A 352 1.23 -28.85 16.90
C HIS A 352 -0.01 -28.85 17.80
N ALA A 353 -1.20 -29.18 17.28
CA ALA A 353 -2.42 -29.28 18.09
C ALA A 353 -2.33 -30.36 19.19
N GLU A 354 -1.64 -31.47 18.90
CA GLU A 354 -1.41 -32.53 19.88
C GLU A 354 -0.30 -32.15 20.88
N GLY A 355 0.68 -31.36 20.45
CA GLY A 355 1.66 -30.73 21.35
C GLY A 355 1.02 -29.71 22.29
N ASP A 356 0.11 -28.88 21.78
CA ASP A 356 -0.68 -27.93 22.56
C ASP A 356 -1.54 -28.64 23.61
N ASN A 357 -2.17 -29.75 23.25
CA ASN A 357 -2.87 -30.61 24.19
C ASN A 357 -1.93 -31.16 25.27
N ALA A 358 -0.72 -31.62 24.92
CA ALA A 358 0.26 -32.10 25.90
C ALA A 358 0.69 -30.99 26.87
N ILE A 359 0.88 -29.75 26.38
CA ILE A 359 1.21 -28.57 27.19
C ILE A 359 0.04 -28.23 28.12
N ALA A 360 -1.19 -28.17 27.61
CA ALA A 360 -2.39 -27.87 28.40
C ALA A 360 -2.61 -28.88 29.53
N VAL A 361 -2.43 -30.17 29.25
CA VAL A 361 -2.55 -31.25 30.24
C VAL A 361 -1.48 -31.13 31.33
N THR A 362 -0.24 -30.82 30.96
CA THR A 362 0.86 -30.63 31.92
C THR A 362 0.66 -29.38 32.77
N ALA A 363 0.18 -28.29 32.17
CA ALA A 363 -0.17 -27.08 32.90
C ALA A 363 -1.32 -27.32 33.88
N LYS A 364 -2.31 -28.12 33.49
CA LYS A 364 -3.40 -28.53 34.38
C LYS A 364 -2.89 -29.38 35.53
N ALA A 365 -2.00 -30.34 35.28
CA ALA A 365 -1.37 -31.16 36.31
C ALA A 365 -0.57 -30.30 37.31
N LEU A 366 0.17 -29.30 36.83
CA LEU A 366 0.91 -28.36 37.66
C LEU A 366 -0.03 -27.47 38.50
N SER A 367 -1.09 -26.94 37.88
CA SER A 367 -2.08 -26.11 38.58
C SER A 367 -2.83 -26.88 39.66
N ASP A 368 -3.22 -28.13 39.39
CA ASP A 368 -3.99 -28.98 40.31
C ASP A 368 -3.13 -29.44 41.50
N ALA A 369 -1.83 -29.64 41.25
CA ALA A 369 -0.86 -29.95 42.29
C ALA A 369 -0.44 -28.72 43.14
N THR A 370 -0.71 -27.51 42.64
CA THR A 370 -0.34 -26.26 43.31
C THR A 370 -1.41 -25.86 44.35
N PRO A 371 -1.04 -25.61 45.63
CA PRO A 371 -1.97 -25.18 46.66
C PRO A 371 -2.62 -23.81 46.36
N GLU A 372 -3.76 -23.48 46.99
CA GLU A 372 -4.51 -22.22 46.75
C GLU A 372 -3.68 -20.93 46.94
N ASN A 373 -2.70 -20.98 47.85
CA ASN A 373 -1.82 -19.86 48.12
C ASN A 373 -0.66 -19.77 47.10
N GLY A 374 -0.56 -20.66 46.12
CA GLY A 374 0.43 -20.65 45.06
C GLY A 374 0.05 -19.76 43.86
N LEU A 375 1.01 -19.58 42.95
CA LEU A 375 0.82 -18.97 41.63
C LEU A 375 1.47 -19.87 40.59
N SER A 376 0.73 -20.24 39.55
CA SER A 376 1.24 -21.04 38.44
C SER A 376 1.28 -20.19 37.16
N ALA A 377 2.35 -20.33 36.38
CA ALA A 377 2.57 -19.54 35.18
C ALA A 377 3.27 -20.32 34.07
N ARG A 378 3.06 -19.86 32.84
CA ARG A 378 3.79 -20.30 31.64
C ARG A 378 4.60 -19.12 31.08
N PHE A 379 5.91 -19.30 30.91
CA PHE A 379 6.78 -18.23 30.40
C PHE A 379 7.08 -18.35 28.90
N GLY A 380 6.99 -19.55 28.33
CA GLY A 380 7.11 -19.80 26.89
C GLY A 380 7.28 -21.29 26.60
N GLY A 381 6.90 -21.75 25.40
CA GLY A 381 7.07 -23.16 24.99
C GLY A 381 6.42 -24.15 25.98
N ASP A 382 7.21 -25.10 26.49
CA ASP A 382 6.89 -26.08 27.52
C ASP A 382 7.34 -25.71 28.94
N GLU A 383 7.87 -24.49 29.15
CA GLU A 383 8.36 -24.04 30.45
C GLU A 383 7.20 -23.56 31.35
N LEU A 384 6.85 -24.41 32.31
CA LEU A 384 5.78 -24.20 33.27
C LEU A 384 6.36 -24.16 34.69
N PHE A 385 5.96 -23.20 35.52
CA PHE A 385 6.42 -23.19 36.92
C PHE A 385 5.34 -22.71 37.89
N SER A 386 5.54 -23.05 39.15
CA SER A 386 4.68 -22.61 40.25
C SER A 386 5.49 -22.10 41.43
N VAL A 387 5.02 -21.00 42.01
CA VAL A 387 5.57 -20.40 43.23
C VAL A 387 4.60 -20.61 44.37
N ILE A 388 5.03 -21.32 45.39
CA ILE A 388 4.19 -21.77 46.51
C ILE A 388 4.71 -21.12 47.78
N PHE A 389 3.81 -20.46 48.50
CA PHE A 389 4.14 -19.68 49.69
C PHE A 389 3.82 -20.52 50.94
N GLY A 390 4.73 -20.58 51.91
CA GLY A 390 4.60 -21.38 53.13
C GLY A 390 5.37 -22.70 53.11
N GLU A 391 5.23 -23.49 54.18
CA GLU A 391 5.90 -24.79 54.30
C GLU A 391 5.16 -25.88 53.54
N HIS A 392 5.68 -26.24 52.36
CA HIS A 392 5.21 -27.36 51.56
C HIS A 392 6.36 -28.33 51.25
N ASP A 393 6.00 -29.59 51.02
CA ASP A 393 6.92 -30.66 50.63
C ASP A 393 6.96 -30.76 49.10
N PRO A 394 8.01 -30.25 48.42
CA PRO A 394 8.06 -30.22 46.96
C PRO A 394 8.03 -31.61 46.33
N GLU A 395 8.56 -32.64 47.01
CA GLU A 395 8.58 -33.99 46.47
C GLU A 395 7.16 -34.57 46.36
N LYS A 396 6.29 -34.26 47.33
CA LYS A 396 4.88 -34.66 47.26
C LYS A 396 4.11 -33.95 46.16
N ILE A 397 4.42 -32.68 45.91
CA ILE A 397 3.78 -31.91 44.85
C ILE A 397 4.21 -32.46 43.48
N ILE A 398 5.50 -32.73 43.29
CA ILE A 398 6.02 -33.36 42.07
C ILE A 398 5.41 -34.77 41.88
N GLN A 399 5.30 -35.58 42.95
CA GLN A 399 4.61 -36.87 42.90
C GLN A 399 3.14 -36.73 42.49
N HIS A 400 2.46 -35.65 42.89
CA HIS A 400 1.09 -35.40 42.48
C HIS A 400 0.98 -35.05 40.98
N ILE A 401 1.91 -34.22 40.46
CA ILE A 401 2.01 -33.93 39.03
C ILE A 401 2.21 -35.23 38.23
N TYR A 402 3.13 -36.09 38.66
CA TYR A 402 3.37 -37.38 38.00
C TYR A 402 2.18 -38.33 38.09
N ALA A 403 1.51 -38.40 39.24
CA ALA A 403 0.31 -39.23 39.40
C ALA A 403 -0.84 -38.76 38.49
N TYR A 404 -1.01 -37.45 38.34
CA TYR A 404 -2.00 -36.86 37.43
C TYR A 404 -1.71 -37.27 35.98
N LEU A 405 -0.46 -37.07 35.52
CA LEU A 405 -0.05 -37.41 34.16
C LEU A 405 -0.13 -38.93 33.90
N ASP A 406 0.27 -39.77 34.86
CA ASP A 406 0.12 -41.22 34.77
C ASP A 406 -1.34 -41.65 34.66
N SER A 407 -2.24 -40.99 35.39
CA SER A 407 -3.68 -41.24 35.29
C SER A 407 -4.22 -40.81 33.93
N TYR A 408 -3.83 -39.62 33.46
CA TYR A 408 -4.20 -39.11 32.14
C TYR A 408 -3.75 -40.08 31.04
N ASN A 409 -2.48 -40.48 31.02
CA ASN A 409 -1.91 -41.41 30.04
C ASN A 409 -2.56 -42.79 30.05
N LYS A 410 -3.07 -43.27 31.19
CA LYS A 410 -3.83 -44.54 31.26
C LYS A 410 -5.26 -44.42 30.74
N SER A 411 -5.81 -43.21 30.77
CA SER A 411 -7.19 -42.90 30.36
C SER A 411 -7.30 -42.32 28.96
N SER A 412 -6.19 -41.80 28.41
CA SER A 412 -6.16 -41.21 27.08
C SER A 412 -5.83 -42.27 26.04
N ASP A 413 -6.62 -42.34 24.96
CA ASP A 413 -6.34 -43.20 23.80
C ASP A 413 -5.31 -42.56 22.85
N LYS A 414 -4.40 -41.74 23.38
CA LYS A 414 -3.42 -40.99 22.58
C LYS A 414 -2.21 -41.88 22.23
N PRO A 415 -1.64 -41.76 21.02
CA PRO A 415 -0.53 -42.61 20.56
C PRO A 415 0.84 -42.23 21.16
N TYR A 416 0.88 -41.25 22.06
CA TYR A 416 2.08 -40.73 22.73
C TYR A 416 1.82 -40.58 24.23
N ILE A 417 2.90 -40.57 25.02
CA ILE A 417 2.84 -40.41 26.48
C ILE A 417 3.15 -38.96 26.82
N VAL A 418 2.29 -38.31 27.61
CA VAL A 418 2.55 -36.97 28.16
C VAL A 418 3.35 -37.14 29.45
N SER A 419 4.61 -36.71 29.46
CA SER A 419 5.46 -36.74 30.64
C SER A 419 6.23 -35.45 30.80
N THR A 420 6.68 -35.15 32.02
CA THR A 420 7.43 -33.94 32.33
C THR A 420 8.59 -34.26 33.28
N SER A 421 9.67 -33.50 33.17
CA SER A 421 10.76 -33.46 34.13
C SER A 421 10.55 -32.26 35.05
N CYS A 422 10.59 -32.50 36.37
CA CYS A 422 10.36 -31.45 37.37
C CYS A 422 11.62 -31.24 38.22
N GLY A 423 11.89 -29.98 38.55
CA GLY A 423 12.91 -29.57 39.53
C GLY A 423 12.33 -28.55 40.48
N TYR A 424 12.96 -28.38 41.65
CA TYR A 424 12.50 -27.40 42.63
C TYR A 424 13.65 -26.65 43.29
N SER A 425 13.33 -25.48 43.83
CA SER A 425 14.17 -24.71 44.73
C SER A 425 13.36 -24.28 45.95
N ILE A 426 14.04 -24.11 47.08
CA ILE A 426 13.43 -23.67 48.34
C ILE A 426 14.24 -22.48 48.86
N SER A 427 13.56 -21.38 49.13
CA SER A 427 14.15 -20.15 49.65
C SER A 427 13.25 -19.52 50.73
N VAL A 428 13.70 -18.43 51.35
CA VAL A 428 12.90 -17.61 52.27
C VAL A 428 12.60 -16.29 51.59
N LEU A 429 11.35 -15.83 51.69
CA LEU A 429 10.87 -14.58 51.11
C LEU A 429 11.24 -13.38 52.00
N ASP A 430 12.52 -13.03 52.00
CA ASP A 430 13.08 -11.87 52.70
C ASP A 430 13.52 -10.77 51.69
N GLU A 431 14.16 -9.70 52.19
CA GLU A 431 14.62 -8.57 51.36
C GLU A 431 15.68 -8.96 50.30
N SER A 432 16.27 -10.16 50.40
CA SER A 432 17.27 -10.69 49.47
C SER A 432 16.70 -11.70 48.47
N PHE A 433 15.39 -12.01 48.54
CA PHE A 433 14.75 -12.95 47.63
C PHE A 433 14.65 -12.39 46.20
N ASP A 434 15.34 -13.04 45.27
CA ASP A 434 15.18 -12.81 43.83
C ASP A 434 14.42 -13.98 43.19
N ILE A 435 13.21 -13.69 42.70
CA ILE A 435 12.37 -14.67 42.01
C ILE A 435 13.04 -15.23 40.76
N THR A 436 13.83 -14.41 40.05
CA THR A 436 14.56 -14.82 38.84
C THR A 436 15.61 -15.86 39.19
N GLN A 437 16.33 -15.66 40.30
CA GLN A 437 17.33 -16.61 40.77
C GLN A 437 16.67 -17.90 41.28
N ALA A 438 15.58 -17.80 42.03
CA ALA A 438 14.85 -18.97 42.52
C ALA A 438 14.30 -19.85 41.39
N VAL A 439 13.81 -19.25 40.30
CA VAL A 439 13.37 -19.94 39.08
C VAL A 439 14.56 -20.61 38.38
N LYS A 440 15.71 -19.93 38.24
CA LYS A 440 16.94 -20.51 37.67
C LYS A 440 17.49 -21.70 38.46
N ASP A 441 17.40 -21.64 39.79
CA ASP A 441 17.85 -22.73 40.66
C ASP A 441 16.94 -23.97 40.51
N ALA A 442 15.63 -23.76 40.39
CA ALA A 442 14.67 -24.84 40.14
C ALA A 442 14.86 -25.46 38.74
N ASP A 443 15.12 -24.64 37.72
CA ASP A 443 15.44 -25.05 36.36
C ASP A 443 16.74 -25.87 36.29
N SER A 444 17.79 -25.43 36.97
CA SER A 444 19.08 -26.17 37.05
C SER A 444 18.90 -27.56 37.68
N ASN A 445 18.06 -27.67 38.71
CA ASN A 445 17.72 -28.95 39.34
C ASN A 445 16.87 -29.84 38.41
N MET A 446 15.98 -29.26 37.62
CA MET A 446 15.19 -29.96 36.59
C MET A 446 16.09 -30.52 35.48
N TYR A 447 17.04 -29.72 34.99
CA TYR A 447 17.99 -30.12 33.95
C TYR A 447 18.85 -31.32 34.37
N ASN A 448 19.25 -31.39 35.66
CA ASN A 448 19.94 -32.56 36.22
C ASN A 448 19.08 -33.83 36.21
N VAL A 449 17.76 -33.71 36.41
CA VAL A 449 16.80 -34.82 36.27
C VAL A 449 16.66 -35.24 34.80
N LYS A 450 16.62 -34.28 33.87
CA LYS A 450 16.51 -34.49 32.41
C LYS A 450 17.75 -35.20 31.82
N ASN A 451 18.96 -34.84 32.28
CA ASN A 451 20.21 -35.47 31.84
C ASN A 451 20.37 -36.93 32.30
N ASN A 452 19.86 -37.27 33.49
CA ASN A 452 19.87 -38.65 33.98
C ASN A 452 18.94 -39.57 33.17
N LYS A 453 17.89 -39.02 32.55
CA LYS A 453 16.99 -39.74 31.62
C LYS A 453 17.56 -39.87 30.18
N ARG A 454 18.33 -38.88 29.70
CA ARG A 454 18.86 -38.84 28.31
C ARG A 454 20.00 -39.83 28.00
N ASN A 455 20.69 -40.39 29.01
CA ASN A 455 21.85 -41.27 28.80
C ASN A 455 21.55 -42.68 28.24
N MET A 456 20.34 -42.96 27.75
CA MET A 456 19.96 -44.28 27.21
C MET A 456 19.45 -44.33 25.77
N SER A 457 19.32 -43.22 25.04
CA SER A 457 18.93 -43.29 23.63
C SER A 457 19.15 -41.97 22.90
N ASP A 458 20.24 -41.83 22.15
CA ASP A 458 20.30 -40.86 21.05
C ASP A 458 21.32 -41.28 19.99
N LYS A 459 20.79 -41.73 18.85
CA LYS A 459 21.42 -41.74 17.52
C LYS A 459 20.32 -41.83 16.47
N THR A 460 19.94 -40.70 15.88
CA THR A 460 19.48 -40.51 14.49
C THR A 460 19.15 -39.02 14.28
N THR A 461 20.04 -38.27 13.61
CA THR A 461 19.98 -37.82 12.18
C THR A 461 19.17 -36.55 11.94
N SER A 462 19.85 -35.45 11.62
CA SER A 462 19.33 -34.36 10.77
C SER A 462 20.30 -34.17 9.60
N ASP A 463 19.84 -34.50 8.39
CA ASP A 463 20.47 -34.04 7.16
C ASP A 463 19.98 -32.61 6.90
N SER A 464 20.83 -31.58 7.08
CA SER A 464 20.55 -30.23 6.60
C SER A 464 21.52 -29.87 5.47
N TYR A 465 20.99 -29.31 4.39
CA TYR A 465 21.77 -28.69 3.31
C TYR A 465 22.53 -27.48 3.87
N ARG A 466 23.77 -27.23 3.40
CA ARG A 466 24.56 -26.00 3.64
C ARG A 466 24.74 -25.61 5.11
N ASP A 467 25.21 -26.56 5.93
CA ASP A 467 25.48 -26.38 7.38
C ASP A 467 26.24 -25.08 7.71
N LEU A 468 25.52 -24.06 8.18
CA LEU A 468 26.09 -22.78 8.59
C LEU A 468 27.14 -22.93 9.69
N ALA A 469 27.01 -23.92 10.59
CA ALA A 469 27.98 -24.14 11.64
C ALA A 469 29.33 -24.63 11.07
N PHE A 470 29.30 -25.47 10.03
CA PHE A 470 30.50 -25.88 9.30
C PHE A 470 31.25 -24.68 8.72
N HIS A 471 30.54 -23.80 7.98
CA HIS A 471 31.14 -22.62 7.36
C HIS A 471 31.64 -21.60 8.39
N ARG A 472 30.87 -21.35 9.45
CA ARG A 472 31.22 -20.42 10.53
C ARG A 472 32.45 -20.90 11.31
N ASN A 473 32.59 -22.21 11.49
CA ASN A 473 33.79 -22.78 12.11
C ASN A 473 35.03 -22.61 11.24
N LYS A 474 34.93 -22.81 9.92
CA LYS A 474 36.01 -22.50 8.97
C LYS A 474 36.41 -21.02 9.02
N ALA A 475 35.43 -20.12 9.03
CA ALA A 475 35.65 -18.68 9.13
C ALA A 475 36.42 -18.30 10.40
N ARG A 476 35.99 -18.79 11.57
CA ARG A 476 36.68 -18.52 12.86
C ARG A 476 38.11 -19.06 12.90
N GLN A 477 38.34 -20.26 12.38
CA GLN A 477 39.68 -20.85 12.32
C GLN A 477 40.64 -20.01 11.48
N TYR A 478 40.14 -19.48 10.36
CA TYR A 478 40.90 -18.61 9.48
C TYR A 478 41.18 -17.24 10.14
N LEU A 479 40.15 -16.62 10.70
CA LEU A 479 40.24 -15.30 11.36
C LEU A 479 41.21 -15.28 12.55
N ALA A 480 41.32 -16.38 13.31
CA ALA A 480 42.24 -16.50 14.45
C ALA A 480 43.73 -16.31 14.08
N GLY A 481 44.08 -16.44 12.79
CA GLY A 481 45.45 -16.25 12.30
C GLY A 481 45.78 -14.82 11.88
N LEU A 482 44.81 -13.89 11.86
CA LEU A 482 44.97 -12.54 11.34
C LEU A 482 45.32 -11.52 12.42
N SER A 483 46.14 -10.53 12.07
CA SER A 483 46.39 -9.38 12.93
C SER A 483 45.20 -8.40 12.90
N LEU A 484 45.04 -7.56 13.93
CA LEU A 484 44.02 -6.49 13.93
C LEU A 484 44.15 -5.56 12.71
N GLU A 485 45.39 -5.28 12.28
CA GLU A 485 45.63 -4.46 11.09
C GLU A 485 45.07 -5.15 9.82
N ASP A 486 45.26 -6.47 9.69
CA ASP A 486 44.72 -7.23 8.56
C ASP A 486 43.19 -7.33 8.64
N LYS A 487 42.64 -7.55 9.84
CA LYS A 487 41.17 -7.56 10.06
C LYS A 487 40.52 -6.25 9.62
N ILE A 488 41.10 -5.12 10.01
CA ILE A 488 40.61 -3.79 9.63
C ILE A 488 40.66 -3.60 8.10
N LYS A 489 41.73 -4.03 7.43
CA LYS A 489 41.83 -3.97 5.94
C LYS A 489 40.74 -4.79 5.23
N ILE A 490 40.32 -5.90 5.83
CA ILE A 490 39.30 -6.80 5.27
C ILE A 490 37.90 -6.22 5.42
N LEU A 491 37.64 -5.53 6.54
CA LEU A 491 36.35 -4.97 6.87
C LEU A 491 35.95 -3.89 5.85
N TYR A 492 36.87 -2.97 5.51
CA TYR A 492 36.65 -1.88 4.56
C TYR A 492 36.53 -2.29 3.09
N GLY A 493 36.93 -3.53 2.74
CA GLY A 493 36.80 -4.14 1.41
C GLY A 493 37.23 -3.28 0.19
N THR A 494 38.50 -3.34 -0.21
CA THR A 494 39.03 -2.96 -1.56
C THR A 494 40.41 -3.62 -1.77
N PHE A 495 41.25 -3.20 -2.73
CA PHE A 495 42.57 -3.80 -3.07
C PHE A 495 43.46 -4.21 -1.87
N GLU A 496 43.32 -3.58 -0.70
CA GLU A 496 43.99 -3.97 0.55
C GLU A 496 43.55 -5.36 1.10
N GLU A 497 42.30 -5.79 0.83
CA GLU A 497 41.73 -7.11 1.13
C GLU A 497 42.53 -8.24 0.46
N LYS A 498 43.07 -8.02 -0.76
CA LYS A 498 43.96 -8.97 -1.49
C LYS A 498 45.19 -9.36 -0.69
N LEU A 499 45.75 -8.41 0.04
CA LEU A 499 47.00 -8.60 0.78
C LEU A 499 46.76 -9.26 2.14
N GLY A 500 45.56 -9.06 2.71
CA GLY A 500 45.18 -9.59 4.02
C GLY A 500 44.63 -11.01 4.02
N LEU A 501 43.88 -11.42 2.97
CA LEU A 501 43.13 -12.68 3.03
C LEU A 501 43.81 -13.93 2.42
N GLU A 502 44.84 -13.80 1.57
CA GLU A 502 45.34 -14.94 0.78
C GLU A 502 44.22 -15.74 0.03
N VAL A 503 43.06 -15.11 -0.22
CA VAL A 503 41.92 -15.61 -1.02
C VAL A 503 41.66 -14.65 -2.21
N PRO A 504 40.88 -15.05 -3.23
CA PRO A 504 40.55 -14.22 -4.37
C PRO A 504 39.85 -12.94 -3.93
N PHE A 505 40.21 -11.86 -4.61
CA PHE A 505 39.53 -10.58 -4.45
C PHE A 505 38.24 -10.58 -5.22
N ILE A 506 37.17 -10.47 -4.46
CA ILE A 506 35.81 -10.38 -4.93
C ILE A 506 35.28 -9.22 -4.12
N ASP A 507 35.03 -8.08 -4.78
CA ASP A 507 34.21 -7.00 -4.22
C ASP A 507 32.90 -7.68 -3.90
N PHE A 508 32.68 -7.98 -2.63
CA PHE A 508 31.87 -9.11 -2.17
C PHE A 508 30.44 -9.14 -2.78
N PHE A 509 29.97 -8.00 -3.29
CA PHE A 509 28.66 -7.80 -3.92
C PHE A 509 28.70 -7.33 -5.38
N GLY A 510 27.62 -7.61 -6.09
CA GLY A 510 27.34 -7.11 -7.45
C GLY A 510 25.83 -7.09 -7.72
N GLU A 511 25.37 -6.44 -8.78
CA GLU A 511 23.93 -6.34 -9.06
C GLU A 511 23.44 -7.47 -9.97
N ALA A 512 22.25 -8.01 -9.65
CA ALA A 512 21.65 -9.08 -10.44
C ALA A 512 20.10 -9.11 -10.39
N ALA A 513 19.42 -7.95 -10.54
CA ALA A 513 17.97 -7.87 -10.42
C ALA A 513 17.22 -8.79 -11.41
N HIS A 514 17.66 -8.81 -12.67
CA HIS A 514 17.05 -9.62 -13.75
C HIS A 514 18.08 -10.13 -14.79
N GLY A 515 19.27 -10.47 -14.31
CA GLY A 515 20.45 -10.69 -15.14
C GLY A 515 21.66 -10.09 -14.45
N VAL A 516 22.87 -10.58 -14.72
CA VAL A 516 24.08 -10.00 -14.11
C VAL A 516 24.35 -8.64 -14.73
N GLN A 517 24.47 -7.57 -13.93
CA GLN A 517 24.61 -6.21 -14.47
C GLN A 517 25.93 -6.05 -15.26
N ALA A 518 27.08 -6.37 -14.65
CA ALA A 518 28.41 -6.39 -15.29
C ALA A 518 28.74 -5.20 -16.23
N ARG A 519 28.17 -4.01 -15.96
CA ARG A 519 28.45 -2.79 -16.72
C ARG A 519 29.76 -2.13 -16.27
N HIS A 520 30.18 -2.39 -15.03
CA HIS A 520 31.36 -1.81 -14.40
C HIS A 520 31.38 -0.27 -14.43
N ASP A 521 30.20 0.33 -14.26
CA ASP A 521 29.96 1.77 -14.23
C ASP A 521 29.66 2.29 -12.81
N GLN A 522 29.71 1.42 -11.80
CA GLN A 522 29.53 1.75 -10.38
C GLN A 522 30.87 1.94 -9.66
N PRO A 523 30.94 2.74 -8.57
CA PRO A 523 32.19 3.10 -7.90
C PRO A 523 33.02 1.92 -7.36
N PHE A 524 32.39 0.76 -7.16
CA PHE A 524 32.98 -0.45 -6.62
C PHE A 524 33.17 -1.57 -7.65
N ASP A 525 32.76 -1.37 -8.92
CA ASP A 525 32.88 -2.38 -9.97
C ASP A 525 33.71 -1.83 -11.14
N PHE A 526 34.96 -2.29 -11.28
CA PHE A 526 35.93 -1.74 -12.23
C PHE A 526 36.23 -2.70 -13.37
N GLY A 527 36.05 -2.26 -14.61
CA GLY A 527 36.32 -3.07 -15.81
C GLY A 527 35.68 -2.48 -17.06
N PRO A 528 35.96 -3.04 -18.25
CA PRO A 528 35.12 -2.78 -19.41
C PRO A 528 33.78 -3.55 -19.28
N PRO A 529 32.63 -2.99 -19.72
CA PRO A 529 31.34 -3.68 -19.67
C PRO A 529 31.40 -5.05 -20.36
N VAL A 530 30.73 -6.03 -19.78
CA VAL A 530 30.63 -7.40 -20.31
C VAL A 530 29.18 -7.70 -20.66
N SER A 531 28.96 -8.33 -21.81
CA SER A 531 27.61 -8.73 -22.18
C SER A 531 27.12 -9.92 -21.37
N THR A 532 25.88 -9.84 -20.93
CA THR A 532 25.20 -10.82 -20.06
C THR A 532 23.78 -11.03 -20.54
N THR A 533 23.17 -12.15 -20.15
CA THR A 533 21.76 -12.40 -20.48
C THR A 533 20.88 -11.45 -19.67
N VAL A 534 19.88 -10.83 -20.32
CA VAL A 534 18.94 -9.90 -19.66
C VAL A 534 17.51 -10.41 -19.80
N PHE A 535 16.84 -10.61 -18.66
CA PHE A 535 15.48 -11.13 -18.54
C PHE A 535 14.46 -9.99 -18.36
N PRO A 536 13.14 -10.24 -18.40
CA PRO A 536 12.17 -9.22 -18.00
C PRO A 536 12.48 -8.67 -16.60
N ASN A 537 12.11 -7.41 -16.33
CA ASN A 537 12.20 -6.84 -14.99
C ASN A 537 11.45 -7.72 -13.96
N PRO A 538 11.86 -7.73 -12.69
CA PRO A 538 11.24 -8.54 -11.64
C PRO A 538 9.72 -8.57 -11.61
N ILE A 539 9.07 -7.42 -11.82
CA ILE A 539 7.61 -7.35 -11.85
C ILE A 539 7.02 -8.14 -13.04
N GLY A 540 7.70 -8.13 -14.19
CA GLY A 540 7.37 -8.98 -15.33
C GLY A 540 7.63 -10.46 -15.03
N MET A 541 8.78 -10.79 -14.45
CA MET A 541 9.10 -12.17 -14.07
C MET A 541 8.04 -12.74 -13.12
N ALA A 542 7.58 -11.97 -12.14
CA ALA A 542 6.50 -12.36 -11.24
C ALA A 542 5.16 -12.57 -11.95
N ALA A 543 4.86 -11.77 -12.99
CA ALA A 543 3.65 -11.89 -13.79
C ALA A 543 3.51 -13.25 -14.51
N SER A 544 4.60 -14.02 -14.65
CA SER A 544 4.54 -15.38 -15.19
C SER A 544 3.87 -16.40 -14.25
N PHE A 545 3.93 -16.18 -12.93
CA PHE A 545 3.53 -17.13 -11.89
C PHE A 545 4.21 -18.53 -12.08
N ASP A 546 5.35 -18.58 -12.75
CA ASP A 546 6.07 -19.82 -13.12
C ASP A 546 7.35 -19.97 -12.28
N LYS A 547 7.22 -20.71 -11.17
CA LYS A 547 8.32 -21.03 -10.25
C LYS A 547 9.49 -21.76 -10.92
N ASP A 548 9.20 -22.68 -11.83
CA ASP A 548 10.22 -23.46 -12.52
C ASP A 548 11.02 -22.56 -13.48
N MET A 549 10.35 -21.61 -14.13
CA MET A 549 11.01 -20.58 -14.92
C MET A 549 11.89 -19.68 -14.06
N MET A 550 11.41 -19.21 -12.90
CA MET A 550 12.24 -18.42 -11.96
C MET A 550 13.50 -19.15 -11.51
N HIS A 551 13.39 -20.44 -11.22
CA HIS A 551 14.52 -21.27 -10.87
C HIS A 551 15.56 -21.35 -12.01
N ARG A 552 15.11 -21.55 -13.25
CA ARG A 552 15.98 -21.59 -14.44
C ARG A 552 16.64 -20.24 -14.71
N ILE A 553 15.92 -19.13 -14.51
CA ILE A 553 16.49 -17.78 -14.64
C ILE A 553 17.58 -17.59 -13.58
N GLY A 554 17.31 -17.96 -12.31
CA GLY A 554 18.31 -17.95 -11.24
C GLY A 554 19.53 -18.82 -11.56
N GLU A 555 19.32 -19.98 -12.20
CA GLU A 555 20.40 -20.87 -12.63
C GLU A 555 21.33 -20.21 -13.64
N VAL A 556 20.76 -19.51 -14.64
CA VAL A 556 21.54 -18.72 -15.60
C VAL A 556 22.33 -17.65 -14.86
N VAL A 557 21.67 -16.83 -14.06
CA VAL A 557 22.32 -15.71 -13.35
C VAL A 557 23.44 -16.21 -12.45
N GLY A 558 23.22 -17.22 -11.62
CA GLY A 558 24.26 -17.80 -10.78
C GLY A 558 25.43 -18.37 -11.59
N THR A 559 25.15 -18.98 -12.76
CA THR A 559 26.19 -19.50 -13.66
C THR A 559 26.99 -18.38 -14.29
N GLU A 560 26.35 -17.32 -14.77
CA GLU A 560 27.01 -16.17 -15.38
C GLU A 560 27.86 -15.43 -14.35
N THR A 561 27.32 -15.11 -13.17
CA THR A 561 28.08 -14.44 -12.10
C THR A 561 29.32 -15.24 -11.74
N ARG A 562 29.18 -16.55 -11.50
CA ARG A 562 30.31 -17.42 -11.16
C ARG A 562 31.34 -17.50 -12.28
N SER A 563 30.88 -17.56 -13.53
CA SER A 563 31.75 -17.65 -14.70
C SER A 563 32.56 -16.37 -14.93
N LEU A 564 31.93 -15.20 -14.76
CA LEU A 564 32.58 -13.90 -14.86
C LEU A 564 33.62 -13.71 -13.75
N VAL A 565 33.29 -14.09 -12.51
CA VAL A 565 34.25 -14.05 -11.38
C VAL A 565 35.44 -14.97 -11.61
N ASN A 566 35.23 -16.19 -12.08
CA ASN A 566 36.31 -17.12 -12.42
C ASN A 566 37.20 -16.61 -13.58
N GLU A 567 36.70 -15.70 -14.41
CA GLU A 567 37.42 -15.05 -15.50
C GLU A 567 38.05 -13.70 -15.11
N PHE A 568 37.87 -13.25 -13.87
CA PHE A 568 38.27 -11.91 -13.40
C PHE A 568 37.64 -10.80 -14.24
N MET A 569 36.43 -11.04 -14.73
CA MET A 569 35.63 -10.11 -15.53
C MET A 569 34.46 -9.53 -14.72
N HIS A 570 34.28 -9.96 -13.47
CA HIS A 570 33.39 -9.35 -12.50
C HIS A 570 33.91 -9.68 -11.11
N ASN A 571 33.67 -8.79 -10.16
CA ASN A 571 34.19 -8.96 -8.81
C ASN A 571 33.10 -9.30 -7.79
N GLY A 572 31.81 -9.24 -8.14
CA GLY A 572 30.68 -9.58 -7.26
C GLY A 572 30.27 -11.05 -7.33
N LEU A 573 30.07 -11.69 -6.17
CA LEU A 573 29.59 -13.08 -6.10
C LEU A 573 28.50 -13.33 -5.05
N CYS A 574 28.16 -12.32 -4.26
CA CYS A 574 26.93 -12.24 -3.50
C CYS A 574 26.07 -11.10 -4.07
N ALA A 575 25.12 -11.42 -4.94
CA ALA A 575 24.38 -10.41 -5.66
C ALA A 575 23.39 -9.63 -4.77
N PHE A 576 23.23 -8.33 -5.02
CA PHE A 576 22.22 -7.43 -4.46
C PHE A 576 20.85 -7.65 -5.13
N ALA A 577 20.38 -8.88 -5.07
CA ALA A 577 19.09 -9.30 -5.56
C ALA A 577 18.63 -10.52 -4.77
N PRO A 578 17.31 -10.75 -4.67
CA PRO A 578 16.22 -9.92 -5.21
C PRO A 578 15.82 -8.71 -4.32
N THR A 579 15.25 -7.68 -4.96
CA THR A 579 14.45 -6.63 -4.27
C THR A 579 13.06 -7.19 -3.99
N VAL A 580 12.63 -7.16 -2.72
CA VAL A 580 11.38 -7.82 -2.25
C VAL A 580 10.53 -6.89 -1.39
N ASP A 581 10.80 -5.59 -1.44
CA ASP A 581 9.89 -4.59 -0.89
C ASP A 581 8.49 -4.77 -1.50
N MET A 582 7.45 -4.63 -0.68
CA MET A 582 6.08 -4.87 -1.13
C MET A 582 5.55 -3.69 -1.94
N GLU A 583 5.09 -3.96 -3.17
CA GLU A 583 4.60 -2.95 -4.11
C GLU A 583 3.19 -2.47 -3.76
N ARG A 584 3.08 -1.81 -2.61
CA ARG A 584 1.81 -1.26 -2.10
C ARG A 584 1.25 -0.12 -2.96
N ASP A 585 2.12 0.63 -3.64
CA ASP A 585 1.78 1.84 -4.37
C ASP A 585 2.46 1.85 -5.75
N PRO A 586 1.70 1.84 -6.86
CA PRO A 586 2.22 1.75 -8.22
C PRO A 586 2.95 3.02 -8.70
N ARG A 587 2.95 4.10 -7.90
CA ARG A 587 3.74 5.32 -8.18
C ARG A 587 5.20 5.18 -7.77
N TRP A 588 5.53 4.20 -6.93
CA TRP A 588 6.87 4.02 -6.42
C TRP A 588 7.90 3.87 -7.56
N GLY A 589 8.95 4.69 -7.53
CA GLY A 589 9.96 4.78 -8.59
C GLY A 589 10.69 3.46 -8.89
N ARG A 590 10.74 2.54 -7.93
CA ARG A 590 11.43 1.24 -8.07
C ARG A 590 10.45 0.07 -8.12
N ASN A 591 9.19 0.32 -8.49
CA ASN A 591 8.20 -0.74 -8.75
C ASN A 591 8.66 -1.73 -9.84
N GLU A 592 9.67 -1.40 -10.62
CA GLU A 592 10.25 -2.33 -11.59
C GLU A 592 11.02 -3.49 -10.96
N GLU A 593 11.57 -3.28 -9.76
CA GLU A 593 12.47 -4.22 -9.09
C GLU A 593 11.76 -5.22 -8.18
N GLY A 594 10.52 -4.93 -7.80
CA GLY A 594 9.71 -5.80 -6.94
C GLY A 594 9.03 -6.92 -7.71
N TYR A 595 8.39 -7.83 -6.97
CA TYR A 595 7.72 -9.02 -7.52
C TYR A 595 6.20 -8.95 -7.35
N GLY A 596 5.66 -7.77 -7.05
CA GLY A 596 4.23 -7.56 -6.82
C GLY A 596 3.85 -7.13 -5.41
N GLU A 597 2.54 -7.06 -5.18
CA GLU A 597 1.92 -6.63 -3.91
C GLU A 597 1.56 -7.81 -2.98
N ASP A 598 1.84 -9.05 -3.38
CA ASP A 598 1.48 -10.22 -2.59
C ASP A 598 2.72 -10.86 -1.93
N PRO A 599 2.73 -11.02 -0.58
CA PRO A 599 3.84 -11.66 0.11
C PRO A 599 4.08 -13.12 -0.31
N HIS A 600 3.02 -13.90 -0.60
CA HIS A 600 3.19 -15.31 -0.96
C HIS A 600 3.80 -15.47 -2.35
N LEU A 601 3.23 -14.81 -3.36
CA LEU A 601 3.74 -14.77 -4.72
C LEU A 601 5.19 -14.29 -4.72
N THR A 602 5.46 -13.13 -4.12
CA THR A 602 6.81 -12.57 -4.02
C THR A 602 7.77 -13.59 -3.39
N SER A 603 7.38 -14.20 -2.27
CA SER A 603 8.25 -15.13 -1.56
C SER A 603 8.60 -16.37 -2.37
N ARG A 604 7.65 -16.89 -3.16
CA ARG A 604 7.88 -18.04 -4.03
C ARG A 604 8.69 -17.68 -5.26
N MET A 605 8.38 -16.58 -5.94
CA MET A 605 9.06 -16.19 -7.17
C MET A 605 10.51 -15.75 -6.89
N ALA A 606 10.71 -14.86 -5.92
CA ALA A 606 12.03 -14.43 -5.47
C ALA A 606 12.83 -15.58 -4.84
N GLY A 607 12.17 -16.45 -4.07
CA GLY A 607 12.79 -17.62 -3.45
C GLY A 607 13.35 -18.62 -4.47
N GLU A 608 12.61 -18.93 -5.54
CA GLU A 608 13.10 -19.81 -6.61
C GLU A 608 14.27 -19.20 -7.37
N TYR A 609 14.26 -17.88 -7.59
CA TYR A 609 15.39 -17.18 -8.18
C TYR A 609 16.66 -17.35 -7.33
N ILE A 610 16.56 -17.20 -6.00
CA ILE A 610 17.66 -17.41 -5.05
C ILE A 610 18.15 -18.86 -5.06
N LEU A 611 17.23 -19.83 -5.04
CA LEU A 611 17.57 -21.26 -5.09
C LEU A 611 18.32 -21.60 -6.38
N GLY A 612 17.84 -21.09 -7.52
CA GLY A 612 18.49 -21.19 -8.82
C GLY A 612 19.90 -20.59 -8.80
N MET A 613 20.08 -19.37 -8.28
CA MET A 613 21.39 -18.73 -8.16
C MET A 613 22.37 -19.58 -7.35
N ALA A 614 21.90 -20.15 -6.25
CA ALA A 614 22.71 -20.92 -5.33
C ALA A 614 23.12 -22.31 -5.87
N GLY A 615 22.24 -22.97 -6.65
CA GLY A 615 22.49 -24.28 -7.27
C GLY A 615 22.49 -25.48 -6.29
N ASP A 616 22.74 -26.68 -6.81
CA ASP A 616 22.45 -27.94 -6.11
C ASP A 616 23.61 -28.53 -5.27
N ASP A 617 24.76 -27.86 -5.18
CA ASP A 617 25.85 -28.37 -4.35
C ASP A 617 25.43 -28.42 -2.87
N LYS A 618 25.74 -29.53 -2.20
CA LYS A 618 25.28 -29.80 -0.83
C LYS A 618 26.01 -28.99 0.23
N THR A 619 27.21 -28.50 -0.11
CA THR A 619 28.11 -27.79 0.80
C THR A 619 28.26 -26.34 0.40
N PHE A 620 28.47 -26.06 -0.89
CA PHE A 620 28.77 -24.72 -1.38
C PHE A 620 27.61 -24.13 -2.18
N ILE A 621 27.60 -22.81 -2.34
CA ILE A 621 26.67 -22.09 -3.21
C ILE A 621 27.41 -21.46 -4.39
N ARG A 622 26.80 -21.57 -5.57
CA ARG A 622 27.35 -21.05 -6.83
C ARG A 622 27.39 -19.53 -6.82
N CYS A 623 26.31 -18.88 -6.40
CA CYS A 623 26.20 -17.44 -6.20
C CYS A 623 25.38 -17.17 -4.93
N GLY A 624 25.78 -16.17 -4.15
CA GLY A 624 25.01 -15.70 -2.99
C GLY A 624 23.93 -14.70 -3.40
N ALA A 625 22.82 -14.68 -2.68
CA ALA A 625 21.78 -13.68 -2.83
C ALA A 625 21.72 -12.79 -1.59
N THR A 626 21.43 -11.51 -1.81
CA THR A 626 21.23 -10.48 -0.79
C THR A 626 19.83 -9.91 -0.93
N LEU A 627 18.93 -10.29 -0.02
CA LEU A 627 17.58 -9.72 -0.01
C LEU A 627 17.63 -8.24 0.33
N LYS A 628 16.90 -7.42 -0.41
CA LYS A 628 16.81 -5.98 -0.17
C LYS A 628 15.40 -5.44 -0.39
N HIS A 629 15.05 -4.29 0.15
CA HIS A 629 15.76 -3.54 1.21
C HIS A 629 14.99 -3.80 2.49
N PHE A 630 15.64 -4.08 3.61
CA PHE A 630 14.98 -4.44 4.87
C PHE A 630 14.77 -3.19 5.75
N TYR A 631 13.55 -2.65 5.89
CA TYR A 631 12.34 -2.91 5.09
C TYR A 631 11.46 -1.68 4.90
N ALA A 632 10.47 -1.83 4.01
CA ALA A 632 9.48 -0.82 3.67
C ALA A 632 10.12 0.45 3.06
N ASN A 633 11.01 0.25 2.09
CA ASN A 633 11.68 1.31 1.34
C ASN A 633 10.92 1.58 0.03
N ASN A 634 9.68 2.09 0.13
CA ASN A 634 8.79 2.30 -1.01
C ASN A 634 8.49 3.79 -1.25
N TYR A 635 9.48 4.67 -1.09
CA TYR A 635 9.38 6.10 -1.38
C TYR A 635 10.75 6.66 -1.73
N GLU A 636 10.91 7.19 -2.93
CA GLU A 636 12.19 7.56 -3.51
C GLU A 636 12.53 9.06 -3.32
N ASN A 637 11.55 9.96 -3.47
CA ASN A 637 11.81 11.41 -3.49
C ASN A 637 12.51 11.94 -2.23
N GLU A 638 12.23 11.36 -1.05
CA GLU A 638 12.92 11.66 0.21
C GLU A 638 13.41 10.41 0.95
N ARG A 639 13.82 9.38 0.21
CA ARG A 639 14.22 8.07 0.77
C ARG A 639 15.22 8.13 1.94
N TYR A 640 16.10 9.13 1.97
CA TYR A 640 17.13 9.31 3.00
C TYR A 640 16.67 9.99 4.29
N SER A 641 15.42 10.47 4.35
CA SER A 641 14.87 11.18 5.52
C SER A 641 13.46 10.75 5.92
N SER A 642 12.78 10.04 5.03
CA SER A 642 11.42 9.54 5.22
C SER A 642 11.28 8.60 6.40
N ASP A 643 10.05 8.48 6.89
CA ASP A 643 9.68 7.61 8.00
C ASP A 643 8.47 6.78 7.61
N SER A 644 8.71 5.52 7.27
CA SER A 644 7.69 4.54 6.96
C SER A 644 6.90 4.22 8.22
N ARG A 645 5.74 4.86 8.37
CA ARG A 645 4.85 4.72 9.53
C ARG A 645 3.87 3.59 9.31
N ILE A 646 4.15 2.45 9.94
CA ILE A 646 3.47 1.18 9.68
C ILE A 646 2.76 0.72 10.96
N PRO A 647 1.46 0.38 10.90
CA PRO A 647 0.78 -0.32 11.98
C PRO A 647 1.50 -1.62 12.40
N GLU A 648 1.55 -1.90 13.70
CA GLU A 648 2.37 -3.01 14.23
C GLU A 648 2.02 -4.39 13.66
N HIS A 649 0.75 -4.65 13.36
CA HIS A 649 0.33 -5.91 12.76
C HIS A 649 0.77 -6.01 11.29
N LEU A 650 0.68 -4.93 10.51
CA LEU A 650 1.12 -4.91 9.11
C LEU A 650 2.63 -5.10 8.93
N ILE A 651 3.44 -4.75 9.94
CA ILE A 651 4.84 -5.16 9.96
C ILE A 651 4.92 -6.68 9.85
N LYS A 652 4.24 -7.41 10.74
CA LYS A 652 4.32 -8.89 10.80
C LYS A 652 3.62 -9.57 9.65
N ASP A 653 2.49 -9.04 9.20
CA ASP A 653 1.58 -9.72 8.28
C ASP A 653 1.85 -9.41 6.80
N TYR A 654 2.64 -8.34 6.52
CA TYR A 654 2.88 -7.87 5.16
C TYR A 654 4.36 -7.52 4.91
N TYR A 655 4.87 -6.43 5.49
CA TYR A 655 6.18 -5.88 5.14
C TYR A 655 7.37 -6.74 5.58
N PHE A 656 7.29 -7.33 6.77
CA PHE A 656 8.32 -8.25 7.26
C PHE A 656 8.03 -9.70 6.84
N ARG A 657 6.75 -10.07 6.66
CA ARG A 657 6.31 -11.42 6.29
C ARG A 657 7.09 -11.96 5.08
N VAL A 658 7.21 -11.16 4.03
CA VAL A 658 7.91 -11.54 2.79
C VAL A 658 9.37 -11.92 3.03
N PHE A 659 10.12 -11.13 3.82
CA PHE A 659 11.51 -11.45 4.15
C PHE A 659 11.60 -12.75 4.92
N LYS A 660 10.74 -12.92 5.93
CA LYS A 660 10.71 -14.12 6.75
C LYS A 660 10.43 -15.37 5.91
N GLU A 661 9.39 -15.34 5.08
CA GLU A 661 9.02 -16.46 4.22
C GLU A 661 10.14 -16.83 3.24
N ILE A 662 10.82 -15.84 2.64
CA ILE A 662 11.96 -16.12 1.74
C ILE A 662 13.16 -16.68 2.51
N ILE A 663 13.48 -16.14 3.68
CA ILE A 663 14.59 -16.63 4.50
C ILE A 663 14.37 -18.11 4.85
N GLU A 664 13.17 -18.45 5.31
CA GLU A 664 12.79 -19.83 5.64
C GLU A 664 12.77 -20.75 4.40
N TYR A 665 12.36 -20.24 3.24
CA TYR A 665 12.25 -21.04 2.02
C TYR A 665 13.58 -21.23 1.30
N ALA A 666 14.34 -20.16 1.09
CA ALA A 666 15.45 -20.10 0.14
C ALA A 666 16.83 -19.87 0.79
N HIS A 667 16.89 -19.52 2.08
CA HIS A 667 18.12 -19.40 2.87
C HIS A 667 19.17 -18.48 2.19
N PRO A 668 18.85 -17.19 1.98
CA PRO A 668 19.74 -16.25 1.31
C PRO A 668 21.06 -16.08 2.09
N ALA A 669 22.11 -15.70 1.36
CA ALA A 669 23.43 -15.50 1.96
C ALA A 669 23.52 -14.19 2.75
N SER A 670 22.68 -13.20 2.41
CA SER A 670 22.72 -11.87 2.99
C SER A 670 21.35 -11.18 2.99
N VAL A 671 21.22 -10.14 3.83
CA VAL A 671 20.12 -9.17 3.81
C VAL A 671 20.73 -7.76 3.88
N MET A 672 20.18 -6.82 3.10
CA MET A 672 20.54 -5.41 3.10
C MET A 672 19.52 -4.59 3.87
N THR A 673 19.93 -3.77 4.83
CA THR A 673 19.04 -2.82 5.53
C THR A 673 18.71 -1.62 4.65
N SER A 674 17.53 -1.03 4.79
CA SER A 674 17.09 0.11 3.97
C SER A 674 17.57 1.49 4.45
N TYR A 675 17.24 2.53 3.67
CA TYR A 675 17.56 3.93 3.97
C TYR A 675 16.64 4.58 4.99
N ASN A 676 15.34 4.30 4.93
CA ASN A 676 14.29 5.01 5.65
C ASN A 676 14.36 4.81 7.17
N LYS A 677 13.55 5.59 7.90
CA LYS A 677 13.11 5.20 9.24
C LYS A 677 11.88 4.30 9.16
N ILE A 678 11.71 3.45 10.17
CA ILE A 678 10.55 2.59 10.39
C ILE A 678 10.02 2.97 11.77
N ASN A 679 8.82 3.58 11.82
CA ASN A 679 8.22 4.08 13.05
C ASN A 679 9.18 4.90 13.94
N GLY A 680 9.95 5.79 13.30
CA GLY A 680 10.91 6.68 13.95
C GLY A 680 12.31 6.10 14.19
N THR A 681 12.52 4.80 13.94
CA THR A 681 13.84 4.14 14.09
C THR A 681 14.52 3.99 12.74
N SER A 682 15.76 4.45 12.58
CA SER A 682 16.50 4.23 11.32
C SER A 682 16.63 2.73 11.04
N ALA A 683 16.35 2.31 9.81
CA ALA A 683 16.39 0.89 9.44
C ALA A 683 17.78 0.26 9.68
N ALA A 684 18.85 1.03 9.48
CA ALA A 684 20.23 0.63 9.83
C ALA A 684 20.44 0.32 11.33
N PHE A 685 19.56 0.81 12.21
CA PHE A 685 19.58 0.57 13.67
C PHE A 685 18.42 -0.32 14.13
N ASN A 686 17.69 -0.95 13.22
CA ASN A 686 16.53 -1.77 13.57
C ASN A 686 16.96 -3.02 14.36
N PRO A 687 16.52 -3.21 15.62
CA PRO A 687 16.90 -4.36 16.43
C PRO A 687 16.41 -5.70 15.86
N GLU A 688 15.38 -5.72 15.01
CA GLU A 688 14.85 -6.93 14.37
C GLU A 688 15.91 -7.64 13.50
N VAL A 689 16.87 -6.88 12.97
CA VAL A 689 18.03 -7.43 12.24
C VAL A 689 18.77 -8.43 13.11
N LYS A 690 19.19 -8.03 14.32
CA LYS A 690 19.93 -8.92 15.24
C LYS A 690 19.04 -9.96 15.89
N ASP A 691 17.86 -9.55 16.36
CA ASP A 691 17.01 -10.38 17.19
C ASP A 691 16.30 -11.47 16.38
N ILE A 692 16.13 -11.28 15.07
CA ILE A 692 15.37 -12.17 14.19
C ILE A 692 16.22 -12.59 12.99
N ILE A 693 16.64 -11.66 12.14
CA ILE A 693 17.27 -11.99 10.84
C ILE A 693 18.59 -12.76 11.02
N LYS A 694 19.50 -12.31 11.89
CA LYS A 694 20.83 -12.92 12.08
C LYS A 694 20.84 -14.34 12.62
N LYS A 695 19.70 -14.87 13.05
CA LYS A 695 19.58 -16.27 13.47
C LYS A 695 19.74 -17.21 12.29
N ASP A 696 19.18 -16.83 11.15
CA ASP A 696 19.06 -17.68 9.96
C ASP A 696 19.86 -17.14 8.77
N VAL A 697 20.16 -15.84 8.74
CA VAL A 697 20.99 -15.20 7.72
C VAL A 697 22.40 -14.96 8.25
N PRO A 698 23.45 -15.44 7.57
CA PRO A 698 24.81 -15.40 8.10
C PRO A 698 25.46 -14.02 8.08
N PHE A 699 25.01 -13.09 7.23
CA PHE A 699 25.67 -11.80 7.03
C PHE A 699 24.66 -10.69 6.69
N ILE A 700 24.86 -9.50 7.26
CA ILE A 700 24.01 -8.32 7.05
C ILE A 700 24.84 -7.15 6.51
N VAL A 701 24.33 -6.46 5.50
CA VAL A 701 24.98 -5.27 4.92
C VAL A 701 24.08 -4.05 5.04
N SER A 702 24.67 -2.86 5.19
CA SER A 702 23.93 -1.60 5.03
C SER A 702 23.66 -1.30 3.56
N ASP A 703 22.63 -0.52 3.25
CA ASP A 703 22.56 0.12 1.94
C ASP A 703 23.71 1.14 1.80
N ALA A 704 24.01 1.54 0.57
CA ALA A 704 25.05 2.50 0.26
C ALA A 704 24.85 3.80 1.06
N ILE A 705 25.87 4.34 1.72
CA ILE A 705 25.87 5.60 2.48
C ILE A 705 24.75 5.75 3.54
N SER A 706 24.02 4.68 3.86
CA SER A 706 22.87 4.73 4.75
C SER A 706 23.26 5.04 6.20
N ILE A 707 24.44 4.60 6.66
CA ILE A 707 24.95 4.89 8.00
C ILE A 707 25.41 6.34 8.10
N GLN A 708 26.09 6.88 7.09
CA GLN A 708 26.40 8.32 7.04
C GLN A 708 25.11 9.17 7.15
N HIS A 709 24.06 8.79 6.44
CA HIS A 709 22.76 9.48 6.52
C HIS A 709 22.08 9.38 7.89
N THR A 710 22.38 8.38 8.71
CA THR A 710 21.88 8.35 10.10
C THR A 710 22.36 9.54 10.94
N VAL A 711 23.53 10.10 10.60
CA VAL A 711 24.12 11.30 11.22
C VAL A 711 23.64 12.57 10.51
N GLU A 712 23.77 12.60 9.19
CA GLU A 712 23.60 13.83 8.39
C GLU A 712 22.14 14.19 8.11
N LYS A 713 21.26 13.18 7.97
CA LYS A 713 19.86 13.36 7.56
C LYS A 713 18.89 13.00 8.67
N HIS A 714 19.06 11.83 9.28
CA HIS A 714 18.14 11.36 10.33
C HIS A 714 18.41 11.97 11.69
N HIS A 715 19.66 12.38 11.96
CA HIS A 715 20.13 12.79 13.29
C HIS A 715 19.80 11.77 14.39
N SER A 716 19.81 10.48 14.03
CA SER A 716 19.56 9.36 14.94
C SER A 716 20.86 8.87 15.60
N ALA A 717 22.01 9.29 15.07
CA ALA A 717 23.32 9.15 15.67
C ALA A 717 24.00 10.51 15.83
N ASP A 718 24.68 10.71 16.96
CA ASP A 718 25.31 11.98 17.33
C ASP A 718 26.61 12.25 16.57
N SER A 719 27.24 11.20 16.02
CA SER A 719 28.52 11.26 15.31
C SER A 719 28.75 10.00 14.48
N PRO A 720 29.69 10.00 13.52
CA PRO A 720 30.07 8.80 12.77
C PRO A 720 30.44 7.60 13.65
N ILE A 721 31.10 7.84 14.79
CA ILE A 721 31.48 6.79 15.74
C ILE A 721 30.27 6.19 16.46
N ASP A 722 29.32 7.04 16.85
CA ASP A 722 28.05 6.60 17.44
C ASP A 722 27.23 5.79 16.43
N ALA A 723 27.18 6.25 15.18
CA ALA A 723 26.48 5.56 14.10
C ALA A 723 27.07 4.16 13.86
N LEU A 724 28.39 4.06 13.76
CA LEU A 724 29.09 2.78 13.59
C LEU A 724 28.82 1.81 14.74
N ARG A 725 28.87 2.29 16.00
CA ARG A 725 28.57 1.45 17.17
C ARG A 725 27.13 0.95 17.14
N LYS A 726 26.17 1.82 16.84
CA LYS A 726 24.74 1.47 16.74
C LYS A 726 24.47 0.47 15.61
N ALA A 727 25.12 0.63 14.45
CA ALA A 727 25.01 -0.29 13.33
C ALA A 727 25.52 -1.70 13.71
N LEU A 728 26.71 -1.80 14.34
CA LEU A 728 27.22 -3.07 14.86
C LEU A 728 26.32 -3.68 15.93
N ASP A 729 25.76 -2.85 16.82
CA ASP A 729 24.85 -3.31 17.88
C ASP A 729 23.52 -3.86 17.32
N ALA A 730 23.02 -3.25 16.24
CA ALA A 730 21.87 -3.72 15.47
C ALA A 730 22.17 -4.94 14.59
N GLY A 731 23.46 -5.27 14.40
CA GLY A 731 23.90 -6.49 13.75
C GLY A 731 24.40 -6.33 12.32
N ILE A 732 24.62 -5.12 11.82
CA ILE A 732 25.27 -4.89 10.53
C ILE A 732 26.71 -5.42 10.56
N ASP A 733 27.08 -6.19 9.55
CA ASP A 733 28.40 -6.83 9.41
C ASP A 733 29.26 -6.19 8.30
N GLY A 734 28.62 -5.59 7.31
CA GLY A 734 29.27 -4.90 6.19
C GLY A 734 28.70 -3.51 5.96
N PHE A 735 29.58 -2.58 5.63
CA PHE A 735 29.29 -1.17 5.49
C PHE A 735 29.55 -0.74 4.04
N LEU A 736 28.54 -0.18 3.37
CA LEU A 736 28.68 0.38 2.02
C LEU A 736 28.87 1.90 2.10
N GLU A 737 29.81 2.35 2.91
CA GLU A 737 30.06 3.76 3.19
C GLU A 737 31.23 4.31 2.37
N ASP A 738 31.36 5.64 2.29
CA ASP A 738 32.59 6.25 1.78
C ASP A 738 33.77 5.85 2.70
N ILE A 739 34.88 5.41 2.10
CA ILE A 739 36.08 5.05 2.84
C ILE A 739 36.63 6.21 3.69
N GLU A 740 36.41 7.45 3.25
CA GLU A 740 36.79 8.67 3.98
C GLU A 740 35.86 8.93 5.18
N PHE A 741 34.68 8.31 5.23
CA PHE A 741 33.78 8.30 6.38
C PHE A 741 34.09 7.12 7.32
N GLU A 742 34.11 5.90 6.78
CA GLU A 742 34.13 4.65 7.56
C GLU A 742 35.46 4.46 8.29
N LYS A 743 36.58 4.60 7.58
CA LYS A 743 37.92 4.26 8.10
C LYS A 743 38.34 5.17 9.26
N PRO A 744 38.20 6.51 9.18
CA PRO A 744 38.50 7.37 10.31
C PRO A 744 37.59 7.09 11.52
N ALA A 745 36.29 6.89 11.31
CA ALA A 745 35.33 6.63 12.38
C ALA A 745 35.67 5.32 13.13
N MET A 746 35.96 4.24 12.40
CA MET A 746 36.32 2.93 12.95
C MET A 746 37.64 2.97 13.75
N LEU A 747 38.69 3.61 13.20
CA LEU A 747 39.98 3.73 13.89
C LEU A 747 39.86 4.57 15.17
N GLU A 748 39.11 5.65 15.13
CA GLU A 748 38.86 6.48 16.31
C GLU A 748 38.00 5.74 17.36
N ALA A 749 37.00 4.97 16.91
CA ALA A 749 36.17 4.15 17.78
C ALA A 749 36.99 3.06 18.52
N LEU A 750 37.97 2.45 17.84
CA LEU A 750 38.90 1.49 18.44
C LEU A 750 39.85 2.15 19.45
N ASP A 751 40.45 3.29 19.10
CA ASP A 751 41.37 4.03 19.99
C ASP A 751 40.65 4.45 21.29
N LYS A 752 39.38 4.87 21.17
CA LYS A 752 38.52 5.22 22.31
C LYS A 752 37.92 4.03 23.05
N GLY A 753 38.08 2.81 22.54
CA GLY A 753 37.51 1.58 23.12
C GLY A 753 35.99 1.49 23.06
N ILE A 754 35.35 2.25 22.15
CA ILE A 754 33.90 2.23 21.90
C ILE A 754 33.51 0.95 21.16
N ILE A 755 34.36 0.54 20.21
CA ILE A 755 34.33 -0.79 19.61
C ILE A 755 35.61 -1.54 20.03
N LYS A 756 35.53 -2.87 20.03
CA LYS A 756 36.63 -3.76 20.38
C LYS A 756 36.97 -4.65 19.18
N GLU A 757 38.16 -5.24 19.21
CA GLU A 757 38.55 -6.26 18.23
C GLU A 757 37.53 -7.42 18.17
N SER A 758 36.86 -7.75 19.28
CA SER A 758 35.80 -8.77 19.29
C SER A 758 34.56 -8.40 18.46
N ASP A 759 34.23 -7.11 18.33
CA ASP A 759 33.13 -6.66 17.47
C ASP A 759 33.49 -6.86 15.99
N ILE A 760 34.73 -6.50 15.63
CA ILE A 760 35.29 -6.71 14.30
C ILE A 760 35.37 -8.21 13.98
N ASP A 761 35.77 -9.02 14.96
CA ASP A 761 35.86 -10.47 14.80
C ASP A 761 34.50 -11.10 14.49
N GLU A 762 33.42 -10.60 15.09
CA GLU A 762 32.07 -11.08 14.83
C GLU A 762 31.62 -10.73 13.40
N ALA A 763 31.75 -9.46 13.00
CA ALA A 763 31.42 -8.98 11.65
C ALA A 763 32.20 -9.73 10.57
N LEU A 764 33.52 -9.88 10.76
CA LEU A 764 34.37 -10.63 9.83
C LEU A 764 34.07 -12.13 9.82
N THR A 765 33.72 -12.73 10.96
CA THR A 765 33.29 -14.13 11.00
C THR A 765 32.06 -14.34 10.11
N ASN A 766 31.13 -13.40 10.12
CA ASN A 766 29.90 -13.44 9.31
C ASN A 766 30.21 -13.29 7.82
N LYS A 767 31.00 -12.27 7.42
CA LYS A 767 31.49 -12.09 6.05
C LYS A 767 32.23 -13.35 5.54
N LEU A 768 33.15 -13.88 6.35
CA LEU A 768 33.95 -15.05 5.99
C LEU A 768 33.14 -16.36 5.98
N THR A 769 32.02 -16.43 6.71
CA THR A 769 31.10 -17.57 6.66
C THR A 769 30.55 -17.70 5.24
N VAL A 770 30.10 -16.59 4.65
CA VAL A 770 29.61 -16.56 3.28
C VAL A 770 30.74 -16.80 2.26
N TYR A 771 31.96 -16.26 2.46
CA TYR A 771 33.12 -16.67 1.64
C TYR A 771 33.33 -18.19 1.66
N SER A 772 33.16 -18.83 2.83
CA SER A 772 33.22 -20.28 2.92
C SER A 772 32.07 -20.97 2.21
N MET A 773 30.85 -20.43 2.26
CA MET A 773 29.71 -20.96 1.50
C MET A 773 29.96 -20.85 -0.01
N LEU A 774 30.58 -19.76 -0.48
CA LEU A 774 30.91 -19.55 -1.89
C LEU A 774 32.11 -20.37 -2.38
N GLY A 775 32.74 -21.16 -1.49
CA GLY A 775 33.91 -21.98 -1.80
C GLY A 775 35.15 -21.14 -2.10
N LEU A 776 35.29 -19.97 -1.47
CA LEU A 776 36.36 -19.00 -1.71
C LEU A 776 37.49 -19.06 -0.67
N MET A 777 37.39 -19.92 0.34
CA MET A 777 38.47 -20.08 1.31
C MET A 777 39.69 -20.74 0.65
N LYS A 778 40.89 -20.36 1.06
CA LYS A 778 42.17 -20.85 0.50
C LYS A 778 42.23 -22.37 0.23
N ASN A 779 41.69 -23.18 1.14
CA ASN A 779 41.70 -24.65 1.02
C ASN A 779 40.66 -25.21 0.04
N ASP A 780 39.69 -24.40 -0.37
CA ASP A 780 38.59 -24.74 -1.27
C ASP A 780 38.86 -24.26 -2.71
N LEU A 781 40.04 -23.68 -2.99
CA LEU A 781 40.43 -23.13 -4.29
C LEU A 781 41.40 -24.02 -5.08
N ASN A 782 41.31 -23.92 -6.40
CA ASN A 782 42.26 -24.45 -7.36
C ASN A 782 43.49 -23.52 -7.50
N THR A 783 44.52 -23.99 -8.20
CA THR A 783 45.74 -23.19 -8.46
C THR A 783 45.51 -21.98 -9.35
N ASP A 784 44.42 -21.96 -10.11
CA ASP A 784 44.01 -20.83 -10.95
C ASP A 784 43.14 -19.80 -10.20
N GLY A 785 42.87 -20.02 -8.91
CA GLY A 785 42.05 -19.15 -8.07
C GLY A 785 40.54 -19.41 -8.14
N SER A 786 40.07 -20.34 -8.98
CA SER A 786 38.66 -20.74 -9.02
C SER A 786 38.29 -21.68 -7.87
N SER A 787 37.01 -21.74 -7.52
CA SER A 787 36.51 -22.70 -6.53
C SER A 787 36.66 -24.14 -7.02
N LYS A 788 37.01 -25.08 -6.13
CA LYS A 788 37.01 -26.52 -6.44
C LYS A 788 35.62 -27.06 -6.74
N ALA A 789 34.58 -26.52 -6.10
CA ALA A 789 33.19 -26.90 -6.35
C ALA A 789 32.67 -26.32 -7.67
N PHE A 790 33.16 -25.14 -8.04
CA PHE A 790 32.77 -24.43 -9.26
C PHE A 790 34.00 -24.08 -10.11
N PRO A 791 34.67 -25.10 -10.70
CA PRO A 791 35.96 -24.92 -11.36
C PRO A 791 35.82 -24.14 -12.67
N LYS A 792 36.86 -23.40 -13.02
CA LYS A 792 36.94 -22.64 -14.28
C LYS A 792 36.73 -23.49 -15.55
N SER A 793 37.03 -24.78 -15.51
CA SER A 793 36.77 -25.69 -16.64
C SER A 793 35.27 -25.84 -16.96
N GLU A 794 34.39 -25.57 -16.01
CA GLU A 794 32.93 -25.71 -16.17
C GLU A 794 32.21 -24.36 -16.16
N TYR A 795 32.70 -23.42 -15.33
CA TYR A 795 32.18 -22.06 -15.15
C TYR A 795 33.18 -21.04 -15.69
N ASN A 796 33.02 -20.67 -16.95
CA ASN A 796 33.87 -19.74 -17.70
C ASN A 796 33.04 -18.97 -18.73
N ILE A 797 33.68 -18.06 -19.48
CA ILE A 797 33.00 -17.14 -20.39
C ILE A 797 32.10 -17.82 -21.44
N SER A 798 32.32 -19.09 -21.79
CA SER A 798 31.43 -19.81 -22.72
C SER A 798 30.03 -20.11 -22.17
N ARG A 799 29.82 -19.84 -20.87
CA ARG A 799 28.54 -19.99 -20.16
C ARG A 799 27.79 -18.65 -19.98
N VAL A 800 28.34 -17.55 -20.47
CA VAL A 800 27.73 -16.22 -20.37
C VAL A 800 27.11 -15.86 -21.70
N ASP A 801 25.89 -15.32 -21.67
CA ASP A 801 25.14 -14.90 -22.86
C ASP A 801 25.09 -16.02 -23.93
N THR A 802 24.53 -17.15 -23.51
CA THR A 802 24.37 -18.35 -24.35
C THR A 802 23.11 -18.26 -25.21
N GLU A 803 23.01 -19.06 -26.28
CA GLU A 803 21.77 -19.09 -27.06
C GLU A 803 20.60 -19.67 -26.24
N GLU A 804 20.91 -20.63 -25.37
CA GLU A 804 19.93 -21.23 -24.46
C GLU A 804 19.39 -20.22 -23.44
N SER A 805 20.24 -19.36 -22.88
CA SER A 805 19.83 -18.32 -21.94
C SER A 805 19.01 -17.21 -22.62
N ARG A 806 19.37 -16.81 -23.85
CA ARG A 806 18.55 -15.91 -24.67
C ARG A 806 17.20 -16.51 -25.04
N GLN A 807 17.15 -17.79 -25.39
CA GLN A 807 15.89 -18.49 -25.65
C GLN A 807 14.99 -18.54 -24.40
N LEU A 808 15.59 -18.66 -23.21
CA LEU A 808 14.87 -18.51 -21.94
C LEU A 808 14.39 -17.07 -21.72
N SER A 809 15.18 -16.05 -22.08
CA SER A 809 14.72 -14.65 -22.02
C SER A 809 13.50 -14.40 -22.91
N ARG A 810 13.49 -14.97 -24.13
CA ARG A 810 12.33 -14.93 -25.03
C ARG A 810 11.11 -15.65 -24.44
N GLU A 811 11.32 -16.84 -23.88
CA GLU A 811 10.26 -17.62 -23.19
C GLU A 811 9.67 -16.79 -22.04
N ALA A 812 10.53 -16.19 -21.22
CA ALA A 812 10.14 -15.36 -20.09
C ALA A 812 9.37 -14.12 -20.54
N ALA A 813 9.82 -13.40 -21.58
CA ALA A 813 9.09 -12.25 -22.12
C ALA A 813 7.67 -12.62 -22.58
N ALA A 814 7.52 -13.76 -23.27
CA ALA A 814 6.21 -14.24 -23.74
C ALA A 814 5.30 -14.65 -22.56
N LYS A 815 5.80 -15.47 -21.62
CA LYS A 815 5.02 -15.96 -20.47
C LYS A 815 4.66 -14.88 -19.45
N SER A 816 5.44 -13.81 -19.39
CA SER A 816 5.23 -12.66 -18.50
C SER A 816 4.25 -11.64 -19.06
N SER A 817 3.95 -11.69 -20.37
CA SER A 817 3.01 -10.77 -21.01
C SER A 817 1.56 -11.09 -20.59
N VAL A 818 0.80 -10.06 -20.19
CA VAL A 818 -0.56 -10.20 -19.67
C VAL A 818 -1.57 -9.58 -20.62
N LEU A 819 -2.49 -10.39 -21.14
CA LEU A 819 -3.58 -9.90 -21.98
C LEU A 819 -4.71 -9.36 -21.08
N LEU A 820 -4.95 -8.05 -21.10
CA LEU A 820 -5.92 -7.40 -20.22
C LEU A 820 -7.32 -7.32 -20.86
N LYS A 821 -7.36 -7.06 -22.16
CA LYS A 821 -8.56 -6.98 -22.98
C LYS A 821 -8.30 -7.63 -24.32
N ASN A 822 -9.28 -8.38 -24.85
CA ASN A 822 -9.25 -8.89 -26.21
C ASN A 822 -10.67 -9.20 -26.70
N ASP A 823 -11.12 -8.53 -27.75
CA ASP A 823 -12.43 -8.74 -28.38
C ASP A 823 -12.36 -9.64 -29.64
N GLY A 824 -11.30 -10.43 -29.74
CA GLY A 824 -10.99 -11.27 -30.90
C GLY A 824 -10.05 -10.62 -31.92
N MET A 825 -9.37 -9.52 -31.55
CA MET A 825 -8.31 -8.95 -32.38
C MET A 825 -7.03 -9.80 -32.34
N LEU A 826 -6.60 -10.24 -31.16
CA LEU A 826 -5.45 -11.13 -31.03
C LEU A 826 -5.86 -12.60 -30.92
N PRO A 827 -5.09 -13.54 -31.48
CA PRO A 827 -3.86 -13.31 -32.25
C PRO A 827 -4.12 -12.78 -33.67
N LEU A 828 -3.18 -11.99 -34.21
CA LEU A 828 -3.20 -11.51 -35.59
C LEU A 828 -2.93 -12.67 -36.56
N GLU A 829 -3.63 -12.67 -37.71
CA GLU A 829 -3.37 -13.64 -38.79
C GLU A 829 -1.99 -13.44 -39.44
N SER A 830 -1.55 -12.18 -39.59
CA SER A 830 -0.23 -11.80 -40.11
C SER A 830 0.11 -10.36 -39.71
N ALA A 831 1.40 -10.11 -39.45
CA ALA A 831 1.93 -8.75 -39.25
C ALA A 831 2.12 -7.96 -40.56
N ASP A 832 2.08 -8.60 -41.73
CA ASP A 832 2.34 -7.93 -43.02
C ASP A 832 1.34 -6.81 -43.36
N LYS A 833 0.15 -6.89 -42.77
CA LYS A 833 -0.93 -5.90 -42.94
C LYS A 833 -1.09 -4.98 -41.73
N ALA A 834 -0.34 -5.24 -40.67
CA ALA A 834 -0.36 -4.41 -39.48
C ALA A 834 0.53 -3.19 -39.69
N PHE A 835 0.22 -2.13 -38.94
CA PHE A 835 1.08 -0.95 -38.86
C PHE A 835 1.24 -0.54 -37.40
N ALA A 836 2.47 -0.27 -37.00
CA ALA A 836 2.78 0.06 -35.62
C ALA A 836 2.98 1.56 -35.40
N PHE A 837 2.49 2.07 -34.28
CA PHE A 837 2.60 3.46 -33.88
C PHE A 837 3.06 3.54 -32.42
N GLY A 838 3.93 4.51 -32.12
CA GLY A 838 4.31 4.82 -30.75
C GLY A 838 5.82 4.69 -30.47
N PRO A 839 6.29 5.30 -29.37
CA PRO A 839 7.71 5.52 -29.10
C PRO A 839 8.51 4.23 -28.83
N PHE A 840 7.85 3.14 -28.44
CA PHE A 840 8.53 1.87 -28.09
C PHE A 840 8.50 0.82 -29.20
N THR A 841 8.01 1.18 -30.40
CA THR A 841 7.93 0.24 -31.51
C THR A 841 9.31 -0.25 -31.96
N ASP A 842 10.26 0.67 -32.11
CA ASP A 842 11.64 0.41 -32.52
C ASP A 842 12.66 0.80 -31.43
N SER A 843 12.26 0.70 -30.16
CA SER A 843 13.08 1.10 -29.03
C SER A 843 12.93 0.15 -27.86
N LEU A 844 14.05 -0.25 -27.28
CA LEU A 844 14.14 -1.03 -26.04
C LEU A 844 15.15 -0.35 -25.11
N PRO A 845 14.68 0.62 -24.28
CA PRO A 845 15.52 1.31 -23.33
C PRO A 845 16.00 0.36 -22.22
N LEU A 846 17.20 0.61 -21.71
CA LEU A 846 17.72 -0.06 -20.52
C LEU A 846 17.10 0.53 -19.24
N ASP A 847 16.99 -0.30 -18.21
CA ASP A 847 16.73 0.10 -16.82
C ASP A 847 18.03 0.10 -15.99
N TRP A 848 17.96 0.64 -14.77
CA TRP A 848 19.13 0.93 -13.96
C TRP A 848 19.92 -0.30 -13.54
N TYR A 849 19.26 -1.45 -13.34
CA TYR A 849 19.88 -2.68 -12.89
C TYR A 849 20.05 -3.74 -13.99
N SER A 850 19.75 -3.37 -15.24
CA SER A 850 19.95 -4.20 -16.43
C SER A 850 21.43 -4.49 -16.74
N GLY A 851 21.71 -5.68 -17.25
CA GLY A 851 22.98 -5.98 -17.92
C GLY A 851 23.14 -5.26 -19.26
N VAL A 852 24.30 -5.45 -19.92
CA VAL A 852 24.46 -5.07 -21.34
C VAL A 852 24.13 -6.27 -22.21
N PRO A 853 22.98 -6.32 -22.88
CA PRO A 853 22.69 -7.44 -23.78
C PRO A 853 23.61 -7.41 -25.00
N SER A 854 24.00 -8.58 -25.52
CA SER A 854 24.77 -8.64 -26.78
C SER A 854 23.92 -8.33 -28.01
N ARG A 855 22.60 -8.49 -27.89
CA ARG A 855 21.59 -8.16 -28.89
C ARG A 855 20.29 -7.73 -28.22
N LYS A 856 19.63 -6.69 -28.73
CA LYS A 856 18.26 -6.31 -28.33
C LYS A 856 17.36 -6.49 -29.53
N THR A 857 16.23 -7.19 -29.38
CA THR A 857 15.26 -7.33 -30.48
C THR A 857 14.02 -6.48 -30.21
N THR A 858 13.84 -5.37 -30.94
CA THR A 858 12.67 -4.49 -30.79
C THR A 858 11.39 -5.14 -31.28
N LEU A 859 10.22 -4.58 -30.93
CA LEU A 859 8.95 -5.13 -31.41
C LEU A 859 8.85 -5.07 -32.94
N LYS A 860 9.34 -3.98 -33.55
CA LYS A 860 9.45 -3.82 -35.00
C LYS A 860 10.22 -4.98 -35.63
N GLU A 861 11.38 -5.31 -35.07
CA GLU A 861 12.22 -6.40 -35.57
C GLU A 861 11.56 -7.77 -35.37
N GLY A 862 10.98 -8.03 -34.20
CA GLY A 862 10.34 -9.30 -33.88
C GLY A 862 9.09 -9.59 -34.72
N LEU A 863 8.29 -8.56 -35.02
CA LEU A 863 7.10 -8.66 -35.87
C LEU A 863 7.40 -8.46 -37.36
N ASN A 864 8.55 -7.87 -37.71
CA ASN A 864 8.86 -7.36 -39.04
C ASN A 864 7.74 -6.44 -39.58
N VAL A 865 7.28 -5.53 -38.73
CA VAL A 865 6.17 -4.61 -39.02
C VAL A 865 6.71 -3.23 -39.43
N LYS A 866 5.96 -2.50 -40.26
CA LYS A 866 6.27 -1.09 -40.53
C LYS A 866 5.76 -0.21 -39.39
N ASP A 867 6.44 0.90 -39.17
CA ASP A 867 6.15 1.76 -38.05
C ASP A 867 6.23 3.26 -38.36
N CYS A 868 5.62 4.05 -37.48
CA CYS A 868 5.81 5.49 -37.40
C CYS A 868 6.00 5.87 -35.93
N HIS A 869 7.13 6.52 -35.65
CA HIS A 869 7.39 7.13 -34.36
C HIS A 869 6.43 8.32 -34.21
N LEU A 870 5.41 8.18 -33.38
CA LEU A 870 4.48 9.27 -33.07
C LEU A 870 5.11 10.24 -32.07
N ILE A 871 6.16 10.95 -32.52
CA ILE A 871 6.86 11.96 -31.74
C ILE A 871 6.92 13.25 -32.58
N PRO A 872 6.33 14.36 -32.10
CA PRO A 872 6.28 15.62 -32.83
C PRO A 872 7.66 16.18 -33.13
N GLN A 873 7.73 16.89 -34.26
CA GLN A 873 8.94 17.47 -34.78
C GLN A 873 8.92 18.97 -34.54
N VAL A 874 10.00 19.51 -33.98
CA VAL A 874 10.16 20.93 -33.62
C VAL A 874 11.49 21.49 -34.10
N ARG A 875 11.57 22.81 -34.27
CA ARG A 875 12.83 23.55 -34.29
C ARG A 875 13.03 24.25 -32.96
N ILE A 876 14.28 24.37 -32.54
CA ILE A 876 14.63 25.08 -31.31
C ILE A 876 15.17 26.46 -31.69
N ARG A 877 14.62 27.52 -31.09
CA ARG A 877 15.06 28.91 -31.27
C ARG A 877 15.78 29.40 -30.00
N LEU A 878 17.01 29.89 -30.17
CA LEU A 878 17.96 30.26 -29.11
C LEU A 878 17.93 31.75 -28.73
N SER A 879 17.19 32.58 -29.45
CA SER A 879 17.07 34.02 -29.18
C SER A 879 15.64 34.39 -28.82
N ASP A 880 15.48 35.31 -27.86
CA ASP A 880 14.18 35.86 -27.46
C ASP A 880 13.36 36.35 -28.68
N SER A 881 12.04 36.24 -28.53
CA SER A 881 10.97 36.55 -29.47
C SER A 881 11.05 37.94 -30.13
N SER A 882 11.83 38.86 -29.56
CA SER A 882 11.91 40.28 -29.92
C SER A 882 13.01 40.68 -30.93
N THR A 883 13.86 39.74 -31.37
CA THR A 883 14.95 40.05 -32.32
C THR A 883 14.51 39.96 -33.79
N SER A 884 14.99 40.88 -34.63
CA SER A 884 14.66 40.93 -36.07
C SER A 884 15.31 39.81 -36.92
N ASN A 885 16.28 39.08 -36.34
CA ASN A 885 16.95 37.92 -36.91
C ASN A 885 16.96 36.80 -35.85
N PRO A 886 15.98 35.87 -35.87
CA PRO A 886 15.95 34.76 -34.92
C PRO A 886 17.14 33.82 -35.14
N VAL A 887 17.77 33.38 -34.05
CA VAL A 887 18.83 32.37 -34.05
C VAL A 887 18.20 31.02 -33.70
N TYR A 888 18.43 30.01 -34.52
CA TYR A 888 17.96 28.63 -34.33
C TYR A 888 19.10 27.71 -33.88
N ALA A 889 18.75 26.59 -33.28
CA ALA A 889 19.70 25.54 -32.93
C ALA A 889 20.05 24.72 -34.18
N GLY A 890 21.34 24.62 -34.47
CA GLY A 890 21.92 23.59 -35.32
C GLY A 890 22.84 22.70 -34.51
N ILE A 891 23.31 21.60 -35.11
CA ILE A 891 24.32 20.71 -34.52
C ILE A 891 25.64 20.83 -35.28
N LYS A 892 26.72 21.11 -34.54
CA LYS A 892 28.09 21.15 -35.08
C LYS A 892 29.04 20.49 -34.10
N ASP A 893 29.80 19.51 -34.59
CA ASP A 893 30.73 18.72 -33.78
C ASP A 893 30.04 18.07 -32.55
N SER A 894 28.79 17.62 -32.75
CA SER A 894 27.85 17.12 -31.71
C SER A 894 27.35 18.16 -30.70
N ALA A 895 27.89 19.38 -30.67
CA ALA A 895 27.41 20.43 -29.79
C ALA A 895 26.27 21.22 -30.45
N LEU A 896 25.32 21.64 -29.62
CA LEU A 896 24.29 22.59 -30.02
C LEU A 896 24.92 23.98 -30.25
N TYR A 897 24.62 24.61 -31.39
CA TYR A 897 25.12 25.95 -31.73
C TYR A 897 24.06 26.81 -32.40
N GLY A 898 24.24 28.13 -32.36
CA GLY A 898 23.33 29.07 -33.01
C GLY A 898 23.58 29.25 -34.51
N THR A 899 22.51 29.17 -35.30
CA THR A 899 22.52 29.29 -36.77
C THR A 899 21.24 29.94 -37.31
N ASP A 900 21.15 30.13 -38.63
CA ASP A 900 19.95 30.64 -39.30
C ASP A 900 18.94 29.50 -39.58
N ILE A 901 17.71 29.85 -39.96
CA ILE A 901 16.63 28.86 -40.16
C ILE A 901 16.93 27.83 -41.26
N ASP A 902 17.69 28.19 -42.30
CA ASP A 902 17.98 27.31 -43.42
C ASP A 902 19.01 26.23 -43.03
N ASN A 903 19.81 26.50 -42.01
CA ASN A 903 20.81 25.58 -41.44
C ASN A 903 20.38 24.97 -40.08
N ALA A 904 19.18 25.30 -39.60
CA ALA A 904 18.64 24.80 -38.34
C ALA A 904 18.38 23.29 -38.40
N ASP A 905 18.65 22.61 -37.28
CA ASP A 905 18.27 21.21 -37.14
C ASP A 905 16.79 21.09 -36.77
N THR A 906 16.20 19.94 -37.08
CA THR A 906 14.86 19.55 -36.59
C THR A 906 15.04 18.51 -35.49
N PHE A 907 14.17 18.56 -34.49
CA PHE A 907 14.24 17.73 -33.30
C PHE A 907 12.93 17.00 -33.06
N GLU A 908 12.99 15.77 -32.59
CA GLU A 908 11.84 15.06 -32.02
C GLU A 908 11.75 15.40 -30.52
N LEU A 909 10.56 15.80 -30.06
CA LEU A 909 10.33 16.17 -28.66
C LEU A 909 9.28 15.24 -28.05
N MET A 910 9.70 14.34 -27.17
CA MET A 910 8.84 13.37 -26.52
C MET A 910 8.48 13.83 -25.11
N LEU A 911 7.18 13.88 -24.81
CA LEU A 911 6.62 14.19 -23.49
C LEU A 911 6.38 12.86 -22.76
N TRP A 912 7.16 12.61 -21.71
CA TRP A 912 7.13 11.34 -20.99
C TRP A 912 6.17 11.36 -19.81
N ASP A 913 6.01 12.49 -19.13
CA ASP A 913 5.05 12.69 -18.04
C ASP A 913 4.56 14.14 -18.03
N ASP A 914 3.95 14.57 -16.92
CA ASP A 914 3.36 15.90 -16.76
C ASP A 914 4.37 17.03 -16.88
N CYS A 915 5.68 16.80 -16.78
CA CYS A 915 6.69 17.87 -16.87
C CYS A 915 7.98 17.51 -17.63
N ARG A 916 8.24 16.23 -17.88
CA ARG A 916 9.51 15.76 -18.45
C ARG A 916 9.45 15.50 -19.93
N VAL A 917 10.50 15.95 -20.61
CA VAL A 917 10.71 15.74 -22.03
C VAL A 917 12.08 15.18 -22.34
N THR A 918 12.20 14.47 -23.46
CA THR A 918 13.48 14.16 -24.10
C THR A 918 13.51 14.74 -25.50
N ILE A 919 14.69 15.16 -25.96
CA ILE A 919 14.85 15.87 -27.23
C ILE A 919 15.87 15.12 -28.08
N ARG A 920 15.48 14.68 -29.29
CA ARG A 920 16.36 13.95 -30.23
C ARG A 920 16.61 14.78 -31.48
N SER A 921 17.87 14.97 -31.86
CA SER A 921 18.24 15.61 -33.12
C SER A 921 17.94 14.66 -34.29
N MET A 922 17.21 15.14 -35.30
CA MET A 922 16.93 14.34 -36.50
C MET A 922 18.14 14.23 -37.43
N SER A 923 19.04 15.23 -37.44
CA SER A 923 20.26 15.16 -38.26
C SER A 923 21.27 14.13 -37.76
N THR A 924 21.35 13.92 -36.43
CA THR A 924 22.28 12.97 -35.81
C THR A 924 21.64 11.66 -35.38
N GLY A 925 20.32 11.64 -35.16
CA GLY A 925 19.59 10.54 -34.53
C GLY A 925 19.82 10.41 -33.02
N LYS A 926 20.54 11.34 -32.39
CA LYS A 926 20.97 11.27 -30.98
C LYS A 926 20.14 12.18 -30.08
N LEU A 927 19.97 11.78 -28.83
CA LEU A 927 19.38 12.58 -27.77
C LEU A 927 20.31 13.71 -27.36
N LEU A 928 19.71 14.84 -26.99
CA LEU A 928 20.39 15.93 -26.30
C LEU A 928 20.71 15.51 -24.87
N THR A 929 21.93 15.79 -24.45
CA THR A 929 22.41 15.57 -23.08
C THR A 929 23.34 16.70 -22.66
N SER A 930 23.45 16.92 -21.35
CA SER A 930 24.43 17.84 -20.77
C SER A 930 25.86 17.29 -20.79
N ILE A 931 26.02 16.00 -21.11
CA ILE A 931 27.28 15.26 -21.06
C ILE A 931 28.06 15.41 -22.38
N PRO A 932 29.31 15.91 -22.34
CA PRO A 932 30.09 16.13 -23.55
C PRO A 932 30.63 14.80 -24.15
N PRO A 933 30.92 14.73 -25.47
CA PRO A 933 31.29 13.49 -26.16
C PRO A 933 32.53 12.76 -25.62
N GLU A 934 33.42 13.46 -24.92
CA GLU A 934 34.59 12.91 -24.25
C GLU A 934 34.27 12.09 -22.99
N HIS A 935 33.08 12.24 -22.42
CA HIS A 935 32.64 11.57 -21.19
C HIS A 935 31.45 10.67 -21.50
N LYS A 936 31.68 9.39 -21.80
CA LYS A 936 30.62 8.56 -22.39
C LYS A 936 29.65 7.90 -21.40
N VAL A 937 30.02 7.58 -20.16
CA VAL A 937 29.14 6.89 -19.18
C VAL A 937 29.68 7.04 -17.74
N VAL A 938 29.99 8.25 -17.27
CA VAL A 938 30.62 8.43 -15.94
C VAL A 938 29.72 9.28 -15.05
N ILE A 939 29.80 9.07 -13.73
CA ILE A 939 29.45 10.03 -12.67
C ILE A 939 30.26 11.32 -12.94
N TYR A 940 29.82 12.10 -13.93
CA TYR A 940 30.48 13.32 -14.38
C TYR A 940 29.73 14.49 -13.78
N GLU A 941 30.24 14.98 -12.65
CA GLU A 941 29.80 16.25 -12.08
C GLU A 941 30.31 17.38 -12.98
N LYS A 942 29.42 17.95 -13.78
CA LYS A 942 29.70 19.13 -14.58
C LYS A 942 29.78 20.36 -13.66
N SER A 943 30.64 21.32 -13.98
CA SER A 943 30.63 22.60 -13.26
C SER A 943 29.32 23.34 -13.53
N GLU A 944 28.73 23.96 -12.50
CA GLU A 944 27.46 24.72 -12.54
C GLU A 944 27.40 25.83 -13.62
N ASN A 945 28.52 26.20 -14.25
CA ASN A 945 28.61 27.31 -15.20
C ASN A 945 28.67 26.90 -16.69
N ASP A 946 28.58 25.62 -17.05
CA ASP A 946 28.64 25.17 -18.44
C ASP A 946 27.30 24.59 -18.93
N TYR A 947 26.59 25.38 -19.75
CA TYR A 947 25.26 25.07 -20.29
C TYR A 947 25.31 24.49 -21.71
N THR A 948 26.42 23.90 -22.14
CA THR A 948 26.49 23.29 -23.47
C THR A 948 25.71 21.97 -23.52
N LEU A 949 24.79 21.84 -24.47
CA LEU A 949 24.08 20.60 -24.79
C LEU A 949 24.70 19.92 -26.01
N TYR A 950 24.68 18.58 -26.00
CA TYR A 950 25.28 17.75 -27.04
C TYR A 950 24.28 16.73 -27.58
N ALA A 951 24.20 16.58 -28.89
CA ALA A 951 23.44 15.54 -29.58
C ALA A 951 24.34 14.31 -29.82
N ASN A 952 24.61 13.57 -28.75
CA ASN A 952 25.53 12.42 -28.77
C ASN A 952 25.02 11.20 -27.98
N ALA A 953 23.96 11.31 -27.19
CA ALA A 953 23.40 10.20 -26.43
C ALA A 953 22.55 9.28 -27.33
N ASP A 954 22.74 7.97 -27.23
CA ASP A 954 21.95 6.97 -27.98
C ASP A 954 20.55 6.78 -27.35
N GLU A 955 20.52 6.67 -26.04
CA GLU A 955 19.34 6.43 -25.21
C GLU A 955 19.40 7.26 -23.91
N SER A 956 18.24 7.43 -23.24
CA SER A 956 18.16 8.09 -21.94
C SER A 956 18.63 7.14 -20.86
N PHE A 957 19.93 7.17 -20.57
CA PHE A 957 20.56 6.22 -19.67
C PHE A 957 21.80 6.83 -19.00
N SER A 958 21.60 7.35 -17.79
CA SER A 958 22.66 7.80 -16.89
C SER A 958 22.12 7.86 -15.46
N TRP A 959 23.01 7.88 -14.47
CA TRP A 959 22.63 7.97 -13.05
C TRP A 959 21.68 9.17 -12.78
N PHE A 960 21.97 10.33 -13.37
CA PHE A 960 21.14 11.52 -13.19
C PHE A 960 20.13 11.76 -14.32
N ALA A 961 19.99 10.83 -15.27
CA ALA A 961 19.13 10.96 -16.45
C ALA A 961 19.30 12.31 -17.17
N ASN A 962 20.55 12.66 -17.55
CA ASN A 962 20.94 13.94 -18.14
C ASN A 962 20.28 14.26 -19.50
N GLU A 963 19.56 13.30 -20.07
CA GLU A 963 18.80 13.38 -21.31
C GLU A 963 17.33 13.82 -21.08
N ALA A 964 16.88 13.86 -19.82
CA ALA A 964 15.52 14.26 -19.43
C ALA A 964 15.49 15.70 -18.92
N PHE A 965 14.64 16.53 -19.52
CA PHE A 965 14.54 17.97 -19.24
C PHE A 965 13.15 18.33 -18.71
N GLN A 966 13.07 19.42 -17.95
CA GLN A 966 11.80 20.07 -17.58
C GLN A 966 11.61 21.35 -18.40
N LEU A 967 10.39 21.60 -18.86
CA LEU A 967 10.03 22.82 -19.58
C LEU A 967 9.42 23.85 -18.62
N ILE A 968 9.65 25.15 -18.87
CA ILE A 968 9.09 26.25 -18.06
C ILE A 968 8.33 27.27 -18.91
N ASP A 969 7.37 27.95 -18.29
CA ASP A 969 6.53 28.97 -18.90
C ASP A 969 7.17 30.38 -18.88
N SER A 970 6.42 31.40 -19.33
CA SER A 970 6.88 32.80 -19.34
C SER A 970 7.13 33.39 -17.96
N SER A 971 6.47 32.86 -16.92
CA SER A 971 6.64 33.25 -15.52
C SER A 971 7.88 32.57 -14.90
N GLY A 972 8.35 31.49 -15.51
CA GLY A 972 9.44 30.66 -15.03
C GLY A 972 8.98 29.46 -14.21
N ASP A 973 7.68 29.17 -14.21
CA ASP A 973 7.11 28.03 -13.52
C ASP A 973 7.21 26.78 -14.42
N ILE A 974 7.37 25.60 -13.83
CA ILE A 974 7.40 24.34 -14.57
C ILE A 974 6.07 24.15 -15.29
N ILE A 975 6.14 23.81 -16.57
CA ILE A 975 4.95 23.50 -17.36
C ILE A 975 4.45 22.13 -16.94
N HIS A 976 3.22 22.11 -16.45
CA HIS A 976 2.46 20.89 -16.23
C HIS A 976 1.53 20.64 -17.42
N PHE A 977 1.61 19.45 -17.99
CA PHE A 977 0.80 19.05 -19.15
C PHE A 977 -0.55 18.51 -18.69
N THR A 978 -1.61 18.93 -19.37
CA THR A 978 -2.96 18.40 -19.25
C THR A 978 -3.43 18.00 -20.64
N GLU A 979 -4.49 17.20 -20.73
CA GLU A 979 -4.99 16.73 -22.02
C GLU A 979 -5.33 17.88 -22.97
N ASP A 980 -5.94 18.95 -22.44
CA ASP A 980 -6.27 20.14 -23.21
C ASP A 980 -5.00 20.91 -23.61
N THR A 981 -4.07 21.11 -22.68
CA THR A 981 -2.86 21.92 -22.93
C THR A 981 -1.83 21.23 -23.82
N VAL A 982 -1.80 19.90 -23.91
CA VAL A 982 -0.90 19.20 -24.86
C VAL A 982 -1.25 19.53 -26.30
N SER A 983 -2.53 19.68 -26.63
CA SER A 983 -2.94 20.09 -27.98
C SER A 983 -2.54 21.54 -28.28
N GLU A 984 -2.68 22.42 -27.28
CA GLU A 984 -2.23 23.82 -27.37
C GLU A 984 -0.70 23.89 -27.46
N PHE A 985 0.03 23.00 -26.80
CA PHE A 985 1.49 23.02 -26.78
C PHE A 985 2.12 22.98 -28.17
N TRP A 986 1.55 22.18 -29.07
CA TRP A 986 2.03 22.08 -30.44
C TRP A 986 1.56 23.22 -31.35
N THR A 987 0.54 23.98 -30.93
CA THR A 987 -0.09 25.03 -31.73
C THR A 987 0.20 26.44 -31.24
N ASP A 988 0.76 26.60 -30.03
CA ASP A 988 0.95 27.87 -29.34
C ASP A 988 2.42 28.28 -29.17
N ASN A 989 2.73 29.49 -29.62
CA ASN A 989 4.05 30.12 -29.53
C ASN A 989 4.40 30.68 -28.13
N ARG A 990 3.56 30.48 -27.10
CA ARG A 990 3.77 30.99 -25.73
C ARG A 990 4.79 30.20 -24.90
N ILE A 991 5.21 29.01 -25.34
CA ILE A 991 6.18 28.19 -24.59
C ILE A 991 7.58 28.74 -24.78
N THR A 992 8.14 29.29 -23.70
CA THR A 992 9.42 29.97 -23.75
C THR A 992 10.63 29.06 -23.53
N GLY A 993 10.42 27.80 -23.09
CA GLY A 993 11.35 26.65 -23.06
C GLY A 993 12.25 26.55 -21.82
N ILE A 994 13.59 26.42 -21.92
CA ILE A 994 14.47 26.20 -20.74
C ILE A 994 15.24 27.51 -20.38
N LYS A 995 15.42 27.84 -19.10
CA LYS A 995 16.25 28.99 -18.65
C LYS A 995 17.69 28.59 -18.32
N ASN A 996 18.61 29.52 -18.52
CA ASN A 996 19.98 29.49 -18.00
C ASN A 996 19.98 29.73 -16.47
N HIS A 997 21.08 29.40 -15.79
CA HIS A 997 21.27 29.69 -14.35
C HIS A 997 21.13 31.18 -14.00
N ASP A 998 21.36 32.08 -14.95
CA ASP A 998 21.19 33.53 -14.79
C ASP A 998 19.74 34.02 -14.99
N GLY A 999 18.80 33.10 -15.24
CA GLY A 999 17.39 33.36 -15.46
C GLY A 999 17.04 33.81 -16.88
N SER A 1000 18.01 33.91 -17.80
CA SER A 1000 17.74 34.21 -19.21
C SER A 1000 17.15 33.00 -19.94
N MET A 1001 16.26 33.25 -20.91
CA MET A 1001 15.65 32.19 -21.72
C MET A 1001 16.69 31.58 -22.66
N ALA A 1002 16.86 30.26 -22.63
CA ALA A 1002 17.88 29.54 -23.39
C ALA A 1002 17.36 28.91 -24.69
N LEU A 1003 16.12 28.37 -24.69
CA LEU A 1003 15.57 27.61 -25.81
C LEU A 1003 14.07 27.87 -25.93
N THR A 1004 13.51 28.13 -27.10
CA THR A 1004 12.07 28.16 -27.42
C THR A 1004 11.77 27.13 -28.51
N PHE A 1005 10.53 26.65 -28.63
CA PHE A 1005 10.17 25.60 -29.60
C PHE A 1005 9.21 26.11 -30.66
N GLU A 1006 9.45 25.75 -31.93
CA GLU A 1006 8.56 26.00 -33.07
C GLU A 1006 8.16 24.65 -33.68
N THR A 1007 6.87 24.34 -33.68
CA THR A 1007 6.35 23.08 -34.25
C THR A 1007 6.58 23.04 -35.76
N VAL A 1008 7.18 21.94 -36.22
CA VAL A 1008 7.37 21.60 -37.63
C VAL A 1008 6.31 20.61 -38.10
N LYS A 1009 6.07 19.56 -37.30
CA LYS A 1009 4.99 18.58 -37.50
C LYS A 1009 4.41 18.15 -36.17
N ASP A 1010 3.08 18.17 -36.06
CA ASP A 1010 2.37 17.63 -34.91
C ASP A 1010 1.94 16.16 -35.13
N ILE A 1011 1.30 15.57 -34.12
CA ILE A 1011 0.80 14.19 -34.19
C ILE A 1011 -0.23 13.97 -35.30
N SER A 1012 -1.13 14.93 -35.54
CA SER A 1012 -2.17 14.78 -36.55
C SER A 1012 -1.57 14.73 -37.95
N GLU A 1013 -0.56 15.58 -38.20
CA GLU A 1013 0.20 15.57 -39.45
C GLU A 1013 1.03 14.29 -39.61
N LEU A 1014 1.68 13.81 -38.54
CA LEU A 1014 2.44 12.55 -38.58
C LEU A 1014 1.54 11.34 -38.89
N ILE A 1015 0.36 11.25 -38.27
CA ILE A 1015 -0.63 10.20 -38.57
C ILE A 1015 -1.11 10.34 -40.02
N HIS A 1016 -1.41 11.56 -40.47
CA HIS A 1016 -1.87 11.80 -41.85
C HIS A 1016 -0.82 11.38 -42.90
N ASP A 1017 0.44 11.76 -42.68
CA ASP A 1017 1.56 11.37 -43.54
C ASP A 1017 1.75 9.86 -43.53
N ALA A 1018 1.72 9.21 -42.35
CA ALA A 1018 1.83 7.75 -42.24
C ALA A 1018 0.71 7.02 -43.00
N ILE A 1019 -0.53 7.50 -42.88
CA ILE A 1019 -1.70 6.98 -43.63
C ILE A 1019 -1.47 7.09 -45.13
N LYS A 1020 -1.06 8.27 -45.59
CA LYS A 1020 -0.87 8.56 -47.01
C LYS A 1020 0.30 7.76 -47.60
N ASP A 1021 1.44 7.75 -46.94
CA ASP A 1021 2.69 7.17 -47.43
C ASP A 1021 2.64 5.63 -47.42
N ASN A 1022 1.82 5.04 -46.53
CA ASN A 1022 1.65 3.59 -46.42
C ASN A 1022 0.30 3.07 -46.91
N SER A 1023 -0.57 3.96 -47.43
CA SER A 1023 -1.91 3.61 -47.93
C SER A 1023 -2.78 2.89 -46.88
N LEU A 1024 -2.78 3.40 -45.64
CA LEU A 1024 -3.52 2.80 -44.52
C LEU A 1024 -5.03 3.12 -44.62
N GLY A 1025 -5.87 2.12 -44.41
CA GLY A 1025 -7.33 2.25 -44.31
C GLY A 1025 -7.81 2.21 -42.86
N SER A 1026 -9.08 2.57 -42.61
CA SER A 1026 -9.69 2.53 -41.27
C SER A 1026 -9.80 1.13 -40.67
N ASP A 1027 -9.71 0.10 -41.51
CA ASP A 1027 -9.73 -1.33 -41.18
C ASP A 1027 -8.33 -1.93 -41.00
N THR A 1028 -7.26 -1.14 -41.16
CA THR A 1028 -5.88 -1.57 -40.90
C THR A 1028 -5.73 -1.99 -39.44
N ASP A 1029 -5.07 -3.12 -39.19
CA ASP A 1029 -4.71 -3.55 -37.84
C ASP A 1029 -3.58 -2.67 -37.31
N ILE A 1030 -3.87 -1.87 -36.28
CA ILE A 1030 -2.91 -0.97 -35.66
C ILE A 1030 -2.35 -1.62 -34.39
N ILE A 1031 -1.03 -1.56 -34.25
CA ILE A 1031 -0.32 -1.92 -33.01
C ILE A 1031 0.17 -0.61 -32.39
N ALA A 1032 -0.41 -0.22 -31.26
CA ALA A 1032 -0.10 1.02 -30.57
C ALA A 1032 0.82 0.73 -29.37
N CYS A 1033 2.09 1.13 -29.42
CA CYS A 1033 3.13 0.79 -28.44
C CYS A 1033 3.45 1.98 -27.54
N PHE A 1034 2.84 1.99 -26.36
CA PHE A 1034 2.84 3.11 -25.41
C PHE A 1034 3.16 2.61 -23.99
N GLY A 1035 3.44 3.51 -23.05
CA GLY A 1035 3.70 3.18 -21.65
C GLY A 1035 4.74 4.10 -21.00
N LEU A 1036 5.60 3.55 -20.15
CA LEU A 1036 6.49 4.29 -19.26
C LEU A 1036 7.96 3.97 -19.55
N HIS A 1037 8.77 4.98 -19.85
CA HIS A 1037 10.20 4.80 -20.03
C HIS A 1037 10.88 4.51 -18.68
N PRO A 1038 11.67 3.42 -18.55
CA PRO A 1038 12.20 2.95 -17.26
C PRO A 1038 13.09 3.99 -16.56
N ILE A 1039 13.89 4.77 -17.29
CA ILE A 1039 14.74 5.80 -16.64
C ILE A 1039 14.06 7.18 -16.51
N VAL A 1040 13.07 7.51 -17.33
CA VAL A 1040 12.51 8.87 -17.36
C VAL A 1040 11.32 8.99 -16.42
N ASN A 1041 10.42 8.01 -16.46
CA ASN A 1041 9.15 8.03 -15.74
C ASN A 1041 9.23 7.51 -14.31
N CYS A 1042 9.94 6.40 -14.09
CA CYS A 1042 9.86 5.63 -12.86
C CYS A 1042 11.22 4.99 -12.58
N LYS A 1043 12.04 5.60 -11.73
CA LYS A 1043 13.37 5.06 -11.39
C LYS A 1043 13.71 5.27 -9.93
N GLU A 1044 14.78 4.63 -9.48
CA GLU A 1044 15.45 4.97 -8.23
C GLU A 1044 15.71 6.49 -8.11
N GLU A 1045 15.43 7.05 -6.93
CA GLU A 1045 15.41 8.49 -6.64
C GLU A 1045 14.30 9.33 -7.33
N ARG A 1046 13.29 8.69 -7.94
CA ARG A 1046 12.13 9.40 -8.51
C ARG A 1046 10.86 8.56 -8.51
N ASP A 1047 9.90 8.97 -7.69
CA ASP A 1047 8.53 8.46 -7.78
C ASP A 1047 7.75 9.16 -8.91
N ARG A 1048 6.67 8.50 -9.37
CA ARG A 1048 5.69 9.08 -10.27
C ARG A 1048 4.71 9.96 -9.47
N ASP A 1049 4.26 11.04 -10.09
CA ASP A 1049 3.22 11.89 -9.49
C ASP A 1049 1.81 11.32 -9.73
N SER A 1050 1.63 10.55 -10.81
CA SER A 1050 0.35 9.97 -11.24
C SER A 1050 0.53 8.58 -11.85
N ILE A 1051 -0.48 7.72 -11.68
CA ILE A 1051 -0.56 6.39 -12.31
C ILE A 1051 -1.11 6.41 -13.73
N GLU A 1052 -1.63 7.53 -14.19
CA GLU A 1052 -2.20 7.68 -15.54
C GLU A 1052 -1.17 7.39 -16.65
N LEU A 1053 -1.66 6.93 -17.81
CA LEU A 1053 -0.84 6.92 -19.02
C LEU A 1053 -0.42 8.37 -19.35
N PRO A 1054 0.85 8.62 -19.72
CA PRO A 1054 1.32 9.96 -20.01
C PRO A 1054 0.38 10.73 -20.93
N VAL A 1055 0.08 11.97 -20.56
CA VAL A 1055 -0.95 12.82 -21.20
C VAL A 1055 -0.80 12.86 -22.73
N PHE A 1056 0.43 13.00 -23.21
CA PHE A 1056 0.72 13.01 -24.63
C PHE A 1056 0.38 11.70 -25.35
N GLN A 1057 0.62 10.57 -24.71
CA GLN A 1057 0.32 9.25 -25.28
C GLN A 1057 -1.19 9.00 -25.33
N ARG A 1058 -1.95 9.44 -24.30
CA ARG A 1058 -3.42 9.45 -24.33
C ARG A 1058 -3.97 10.30 -25.48
N TYR A 1059 -3.42 11.50 -25.68
CA TYR A 1059 -3.76 12.35 -26.82
C TYR A 1059 -3.49 11.65 -28.16
N ALA A 1060 -2.31 11.03 -28.33
CA ALA A 1060 -1.98 10.29 -29.55
C ALA A 1060 -2.94 9.12 -29.81
N LEU A 1061 -3.35 8.38 -28.77
CA LEU A 1061 -4.34 7.32 -28.88
C LEU A 1061 -5.72 7.84 -29.30
N ARG A 1062 -6.18 8.97 -28.74
CA ARG A 1062 -7.42 9.63 -29.18
C ARG A 1062 -7.37 10.03 -30.65
N GLU A 1063 -6.24 10.54 -31.14
CA GLU A 1063 -6.06 10.88 -32.57
C GLU A 1063 -6.10 9.64 -33.47
N LEU A 1064 -5.43 8.54 -33.09
CA LEU A 1064 -5.48 7.29 -33.86
C LEU A 1064 -6.91 6.74 -33.98
N ARG A 1065 -7.68 6.79 -32.89
CA ARG A 1065 -9.07 6.30 -32.82
C ARG A 1065 -10.05 7.08 -33.71
N LYS A 1066 -9.71 8.30 -34.13
CA LYS A 1066 -10.53 9.04 -35.10
C LYS A 1066 -10.56 8.39 -36.49
N THR A 1067 -9.54 7.59 -36.81
CA THR A 1067 -9.36 7.00 -38.14
C THR A 1067 -9.45 5.48 -38.13
N PHE A 1068 -8.85 4.83 -37.14
CA PHE A 1068 -8.70 3.38 -37.10
C PHE A 1068 -9.69 2.72 -36.13
N THR A 1069 -10.17 1.54 -36.50
CA THR A 1069 -11.17 0.79 -35.72
C THR A 1069 -10.63 -0.52 -35.15
N ASN A 1070 -9.44 -0.95 -35.56
CA ASN A 1070 -8.78 -2.16 -35.10
C ASN A 1070 -7.45 -1.80 -34.42
N ILE A 1071 -7.47 -1.39 -33.16
CA ILE A 1071 -6.26 -0.99 -32.42
C ILE A 1071 -5.97 -2.01 -31.32
N SER A 1072 -4.76 -2.57 -31.32
CA SER A 1072 -4.18 -3.34 -30.21
C SER A 1072 -3.20 -2.46 -29.47
N LEU A 1073 -3.53 -2.06 -28.25
CA LEU A 1073 -2.66 -1.30 -27.37
C LEU A 1073 -1.69 -2.25 -26.66
N ILE A 1074 -0.40 -2.05 -26.89
CA ILE A 1074 0.69 -2.72 -26.18
C ILE A 1074 1.24 -1.73 -25.16
N ILE A 1075 0.98 -2.00 -23.88
CA ILE A 1075 1.47 -1.21 -22.75
C ILE A 1075 2.81 -1.79 -22.31
N MET A 1076 3.88 -1.04 -22.55
CA MET A 1076 5.23 -1.37 -22.10
C MET A 1076 5.55 -0.49 -20.89
N ALA A 1077 5.49 -1.06 -19.69
CA ALA A 1077 5.68 -0.33 -18.45
C ALA A 1077 6.09 -1.29 -17.32
N ASN A 1078 6.97 -0.84 -16.44
CA ASN A 1078 7.39 -1.60 -15.26
C ASN A 1078 6.56 -1.28 -13.99
N ALA A 1079 5.40 -0.66 -14.17
CA ALA A 1079 4.46 -0.34 -13.11
C ALA A 1079 3.03 -0.34 -13.69
N PRO A 1080 1.98 -0.49 -12.87
CA PRO A 1080 0.59 -0.33 -13.30
C PRO A 1080 0.33 1.05 -13.92
N VAL A 1081 -0.51 1.06 -14.97
CA VAL A 1081 -0.91 2.27 -15.69
C VAL A 1081 -2.43 2.35 -15.78
N ALA A 1082 -3.01 3.44 -15.29
CA ALA A 1082 -4.44 3.69 -15.47
C ALA A 1082 -4.75 3.98 -16.95
N VAL A 1083 -5.60 3.14 -17.53
CA VAL A 1083 -6.02 3.16 -18.95
C VAL A 1083 -7.54 3.00 -19.08
N VAL A 1084 -8.30 3.67 -18.20
CA VAL A 1084 -9.77 3.56 -18.11
C VAL A 1084 -10.44 3.96 -19.42
N GLU A 1085 -9.98 5.04 -20.05
CA GLU A 1085 -10.55 5.48 -21.32
C GLU A 1085 -10.30 4.45 -22.43
N GLU A 1086 -9.06 3.98 -22.53
CA GLU A 1086 -8.63 3.04 -23.57
C GLU A 1086 -9.36 1.70 -23.43
N ASP A 1087 -9.52 1.22 -22.20
CA ASP A 1087 -10.28 0.00 -21.91
C ASP A 1087 -11.76 0.13 -22.27
N ASN A 1088 -12.38 1.29 -22.06
CA ASN A 1088 -13.78 1.54 -22.46
C ASN A 1088 -13.96 1.81 -23.95
N SER A 1089 -12.87 2.04 -24.70
CA SER A 1089 -12.92 2.42 -26.09
C SER A 1089 -13.25 1.22 -27.00
N PRO A 1090 -14.23 1.32 -27.91
CA PRO A 1090 -14.56 0.22 -28.82
C PRO A 1090 -13.52 0.04 -29.94
N GLU A 1091 -12.75 1.07 -30.29
CA GLU A 1091 -11.70 0.98 -31.32
C GLU A 1091 -10.42 0.29 -30.80
N ILE A 1092 -10.19 0.33 -29.47
CA ILE A 1092 -9.11 -0.40 -28.81
C ILE A 1092 -9.63 -1.77 -28.45
N ARG A 1093 -9.39 -2.69 -29.37
CA ARG A 1093 -9.94 -4.04 -29.41
C ARG A 1093 -9.15 -5.03 -28.56
N SER A 1094 -7.88 -4.72 -28.30
CA SER A 1094 -6.95 -5.49 -27.49
C SER A 1094 -6.09 -4.58 -26.61
N ILE A 1095 -5.79 -5.01 -25.38
CA ILE A 1095 -4.81 -4.41 -24.48
C ILE A 1095 -3.91 -5.52 -23.95
N LEU A 1096 -2.60 -5.42 -24.24
CA LEU A 1096 -1.57 -6.33 -23.76
C LEU A 1096 -0.55 -5.54 -22.93
N TRP A 1097 -0.25 -5.98 -21.72
CA TRP A 1097 0.81 -5.41 -20.89
C TRP A 1097 2.06 -6.30 -20.88
N THR A 1098 3.23 -5.67 -20.90
CA THR A 1098 4.52 -6.31 -20.61
C THR A 1098 5.45 -5.35 -19.86
N ALA A 1099 6.29 -5.90 -18.99
CA ALA A 1099 7.44 -5.20 -18.45
C ALA A 1099 8.59 -5.11 -19.49
N PHE A 1100 9.47 -4.11 -19.31
CA PHE A 1100 10.77 -4.00 -19.99
C PHE A 1100 11.79 -4.99 -19.40
N GLY A 1101 13.07 -4.84 -19.77
CA GLY A 1101 14.21 -5.60 -19.25
C GLY A 1101 14.70 -6.66 -20.23
N SER A 1102 13.80 -7.42 -20.85
CA SER A 1102 14.22 -8.55 -21.70
C SER A 1102 14.90 -8.11 -22.99
N GLU A 1103 16.04 -8.75 -23.29
CA GLU A 1103 16.77 -8.56 -24.55
C GLU A 1103 16.03 -9.15 -25.78
N GLU A 1104 15.11 -10.08 -25.53
CA GLU A 1104 14.29 -10.76 -26.55
C GLU A 1104 12.82 -10.32 -26.49
N LEU A 1105 12.53 -9.16 -25.88
CA LEU A 1105 11.17 -8.67 -25.65
C LEU A 1105 10.32 -8.62 -26.94
N GLY A 1106 10.88 -8.11 -28.04
CA GLY A 1106 10.18 -8.03 -29.31
C GLY A 1106 9.83 -9.40 -29.91
N ASN A 1107 10.72 -10.39 -29.76
CA ASN A 1107 10.47 -11.76 -30.21
C ASN A 1107 9.42 -12.46 -29.33
N GLY A 1108 9.47 -12.26 -28.01
CA GLY A 1108 8.48 -12.78 -27.08
C GLY A 1108 7.08 -12.20 -27.32
N LEU A 1109 6.98 -10.89 -27.52
CA LEU A 1109 5.73 -10.22 -27.89
C LEU A 1109 5.21 -10.68 -29.26
N ALA A 1110 6.09 -10.86 -30.24
CA ALA A 1110 5.71 -11.40 -31.55
C ALA A 1110 5.13 -12.81 -31.45
N ASP A 1111 5.62 -13.65 -30.52
CA ASP A 1111 5.07 -14.98 -30.29
C ASP A 1111 3.64 -14.95 -29.75
N ILE A 1112 3.32 -13.97 -28.90
CA ILE A 1112 1.95 -13.74 -28.40
C ILE A 1112 1.05 -13.13 -29.48
N ILE A 1113 1.48 -12.02 -30.09
CA ILE A 1113 0.67 -11.25 -31.05
C ILE A 1113 0.31 -12.11 -32.26
N LEU A 1114 1.21 -13.00 -32.72
CA LEU A 1114 0.96 -13.90 -33.84
C LEU A 1114 0.38 -15.27 -33.43
N GLY A 1115 0.08 -15.48 -32.14
CA GLY A 1115 -0.56 -16.71 -31.65
C GLY A 1115 0.32 -17.95 -31.71
N ARG A 1116 1.64 -17.80 -31.75
CA ARG A 1116 2.60 -18.91 -31.64
C ARG A 1116 2.62 -19.47 -30.22
N ILE A 1117 2.42 -18.59 -29.25
CA ILE A 1117 2.23 -18.89 -27.83
C ILE A 1117 0.94 -18.17 -27.40
N SER A 1118 0.11 -18.85 -26.59
CA SER A 1118 -1.04 -18.19 -25.95
C SER A 1118 -0.56 -17.40 -24.74
N PRO A 1119 -1.04 -16.15 -24.52
CA PRO A 1119 -0.70 -15.40 -23.32
C PRO A 1119 -1.20 -16.16 -22.09
N SER A 1120 -0.37 -16.17 -21.05
CA SER A 1120 -0.67 -16.85 -19.78
C SER A 1120 -0.32 -16.02 -18.55
N GLY A 1121 0.35 -14.88 -18.73
CA GLY A 1121 0.71 -14.00 -17.64
C GLY A 1121 -0.51 -13.51 -16.87
N ARG A 1122 -0.29 -13.20 -15.59
CA ARG A 1122 -1.27 -12.70 -14.63
C ARG A 1122 -0.70 -11.46 -13.94
N LEU A 1123 -1.54 -10.49 -13.61
CA LEU A 1123 -1.09 -9.28 -12.93
C LEU A 1123 -0.55 -9.60 -11.52
N PRO A 1124 0.71 -9.29 -11.19
CA PRO A 1124 1.28 -9.46 -9.85
C PRO A 1124 0.95 -8.28 -8.90
N GLN A 1125 0.30 -7.24 -9.42
CA GLN A 1125 -0.11 -6.04 -8.69
C GLN A 1125 -1.49 -5.58 -9.18
N THR A 1126 -2.27 -4.95 -8.30
CA THR A 1126 -3.57 -4.40 -8.67
C THR A 1126 -3.41 -3.15 -9.53
N TRP A 1127 -4.20 -3.07 -10.61
CA TRP A 1127 -4.26 -1.88 -11.46
C TRP A 1127 -5.46 -1.04 -11.04
N TYR A 1128 -5.16 0.12 -10.47
CA TYR A 1128 -6.15 1.10 -10.04
C TYR A 1128 -6.71 1.88 -11.24
N ARG A 1129 -7.88 2.47 -11.07
CA ARG A 1129 -8.60 3.22 -12.11
C ARG A 1129 -8.01 4.60 -12.33
N ASP A 1130 -7.59 5.26 -11.26
CA ASP A 1130 -7.00 6.60 -11.25
C ASP A 1130 -6.35 6.86 -9.88
N ASP A 1131 -5.70 8.03 -9.74
CA ASP A 1131 -4.99 8.41 -8.51
C ASP A 1131 -5.91 8.55 -7.28
N SER A 1132 -7.24 8.70 -7.45
CA SER A 1132 -8.15 8.88 -6.32
C SER A 1132 -8.36 7.62 -5.48
N GLN A 1133 -7.98 6.45 -6.03
CA GLN A 1133 -7.99 5.18 -5.30
C GLN A 1133 -6.71 4.94 -4.50
N LEU A 1134 -5.75 5.87 -4.53
CA LEU A 1134 -4.48 5.76 -3.83
C LEU A 1134 -4.39 6.81 -2.71
N PRO A 1135 -3.79 6.47 -1.56
CA PRO A 1135 -3.54 7.42 -0.49
C PRO A 1135 -2.38 8.36 -0.85
N ASP A 1136 -1.93 9.16 0.11
CA ASP A 1136 -0.59 9.73 0.01
C ASP A 1136 0.45 8.60 -0.08
N ILE A 1137 1.46 8.73 -0.94
CA ILE A 1137 2.48 7.70 -1.11
C ILE A 1137 3.23 7.45 0.21
N GLU A 1138 3.30 8.40 1.14
CA GLU A 1138 3.93 8.23 2.45
C GLU A 1138 3.04 7.51 3.48
N ASP A 1139 1.76 7.23 3.19
CA ASP A 1139 0.86 6.50 4.10
C ASP A 1139 0.98 4.97 3.87
N TYR A 1140 1.71 4.30 4.77
CA TYR A 1140 1.97 2.85 4.70
C TYR A 1140 0.86 2.00 5.35
N ASP A 1141 -0.23 2.58 5.83
CA ASP A 1141 -1.36 1.83 6.39
C ASP A 1141 -2.28 1.31 5.27
N ILE A 1142 -1.85 0.23 4.60
CA ILE A 1142 -2.59 -0.37 3.48
C ILE A 1142 -4.00 -0.84 3.87
N GLU A 1143 -4.21 -1.19 5.14
CA GLU A 1143 -5.51 -1.60 5.65
C GLU A 1143 -6.46 -0.40 5.81
N LYS A 1144 -5.99 0.68 6.45
CA LYS A 1144 -6.78 1.92 6.59
C LYS A 1144 -7.11 2.50 5.23
N ASN A 1145 -6.14 2.52 4.32
CA ASN A 1145 -6.27 3.14 3.01
C ASN A 1145 -7.01 2.26 1.99
N LYS A 1146 -7.31 1.00 2.32
CA LYS A 1146 -8.02 0.05 1.45
C LYS A 1146 -7.33 -0.09 0.09
N VAL A 1147 -6.02 -0.25 0.11
CA VAL A 1147 -5.18 -0.50 -1.08
C VAL A 1147 -4.64 -1.92 -1.06
N THR A 1148 -4.08 -2.35 -2.19
CA THR A 1148 -3.74 -3.74 -2.55
C THR A 1148 -4.98 -4.63 -2.65
N TYR A 1149 -4.88 -5.74 -3.38
CA TYR A 1149 -5.99 -6.69 -3.50
C TYR A 1149 -6.44 -7.28 -2.15
N ILE A 1150 -5.57 -7.22 -1.13
CA ILE A 1150 -5.85 -7.73 0.21
C ILE A 1150 -6.88 -6.84 0.91
N TYR A 1151 -6.77 -5.51 0.86
CA TYR A 1151 -7.65 -4.61 1.62
C TYR A 1151 -8.59 -3.76 0.76
N MET A 1152 -8.42 -3.77 -0.56
CA MET A 1152 -9.23 -2.98 -1.47
C MET A 1152 -10.70 -3.40 -1.47
N ILE A 1153 -11.57 -2.42 -1.24
CA ILE A 1153 -13.03 -2.56 -1.26
C ILE A 1153 -13.63 -2.04 -2.57
N ASP A 1154 -12.98 -1.03 -3.16
CA ASP A 1154 -13.39 -0.43 -4.41
C ASP A 1154 -13.09 -1.37 -5.58
N GLU A 1155 -13.77 -1.13 -6.71
CA GLU A 1155 -13.52 -1.91 -7.91
C GLU A 1155 -12.24 -1.40 -8.61
N PRO A 1156 -11.20 -2.25 -8.79
CA PRO A 1156 -10.01 -1.85 -9.54
C PRO A 1156 -10.29 -1.79 -11.04
N LEU A 1157 -9.34 -1.26 -11.82
CA LEU A 1157 -9.37 -1.36 -13.28
C LEU A 1157 -9.13 -2.81 -13.72
N TYR A 1158 -8.10 -3.43 -13.14
CA TYR A 1158 -7.82 -4.87 -13.23
C TYR A 1158 -7.33 -5.37 -11.87
N ARG A 1159 -7.91 -6.45 -11.38
CA ARG A 1159 -7.55 -7.03 -10.08
C ARG A 1159 -6.20 -7.76 -10.16
N PHE A 1160 -5.46 -7.80 -9.05
CA PHE A 1160 -4.38 -8.77 -8.86
C PHE A 1160 -4.79 -10.17 -9.36
N GLY A 1161 -3.86 -10.84 -10.03
CA GLY A 1161 -4.05 -12.16 -10.60
C GLY A 1161 -4.79 -12.21 -11.92
N TYR A 1162 -5.38 -11.11 -12.41
CA TYR A 1162 -6.13 -11.09 -13.67
C TYR A 1162 -5.24 -11.21 -14.91
N GLY A 1163 -5.74 -11.85 -15.96
CA GLY A 1163 -5.12 -11.92 -17.28
C GLY A 1163 -5.88 -12.85 -18.21
N LEU A 1164 -5.89 -12.62 -19.50
CA LEU A 1164 -6.64 -13.44 -20.47
C LEU A 1164 -5.70 -14.43 -21.18
N THR A 1165 -6.30 -15.52 -21.64
CA THR A 1165 -5.68 -16.54 -22.50
C THR A 1165 -6.38 -16.55 -23.86
N PHE A 1166 -5.77 -17.09 -24.92
CA PHE A 1166 -6.47 -17.30 -26.19
C PHE A 1166 -7.43 -18.50 -26.18
N SER A 1167 -7.36 -19.34 -25.14
CA SER A 1167 -8.26 -20.48 -24.97
C SER A 1167 -9.14 -20.32 -23.75
N ASP A 1168 -10.32 -20.95 -23.76
CA ASP A 1168 -11.20 -21.04 -22.61
C ASP A 1168 -10.86 -22.25 -21.73
N PHE A 1169 -11.05 -22.11 -20.43
CA PHE A 1169 -10.81 -23.17 -19.45
C PHE A 1169 -12.02 -23.40 -18.56
N ASN A 1170 -12.31 -24.67 -18.29
CA ASN A 1170 -13.27 -25.08 -17.26
C ASN A 1170 -12.49 -25.68 -16.09
N CYS A 1171 -12.70 -25.11 -14.91
CA CYS A 1171 -11.99 -25.46 -13.69
C CYS A 1171 -12.99 -25.90 -12.62
N ASN A 1172 -12.76 -27.05 -12.00
CA ASN A 1172 -13.57 -27.56 -10.90
C ASN A 1172 -12.68 -27.96 -9.73
N MET A 1173 -13.01 -27.48 -8.54
CA MET A 1173 -12.31 -27.84 -7.30
C MET A 1173 -13.10 -28.92 -6.56
N ALA A 1174 -12.41 -29.97 -6.12
CA ALA A 1174 -12.96 -31.05 -5.31
C ALA A 1174 -12.11 -31.27 -4.06
N PHE A 1175 -12.72 -31.20 -2.89
CA PHE A 1175 -12.03 -31.47 -1.62
C PHE A 1175 -11.92 -32.97 -1.38
N SER A 1176 -10.72 -33.45 -1.06
CA SER A 1176 -10.51 -34.83 -0.60
C SER A 1176 -10.58 -34.94 0.93
N ASP A 1177 -10.18 -33.89 1.64
CA ASP A 1177 -10.30 -33.69 3.09
C ASP A 1177 -10.18 -32.19 3.44
N GLU A 1178 -10.13 -31.83 4.74
CA GLU A 1178 -10.08 -30.44 5.22
C GLU A 1178 -8.81 -29.67 4.77
N ASN A 1179 -7.70 -30.36 4.44
CA ASN A 1179 -6.42 -29.74 4.12
C ASN A 1179 -5.95 -30.00 2.68
N LYS A 1180 -6.76 -30.69 1.87
CA LYS A 1180 -6.37 -31.07 0.51
C LYS A 1180 -7.53 -30.94 -0.46
N CYS A 1181 -7.32 -30.10 -1.47
CA CYS A 1181 -8.19 -30.01 -2.64
C CYS A 1181 -7.48 -30.55 -3.90
N THR A 1182 -8.27 -31.05 -4.84
CA THR A 1182 -7.85 -31.41 -6.19
C THR A 1182 -8.57 -30.50 -7.16
N ILE A 1183 -7.84 -29.87 -8.07
CA ILE A 1183 -8.40 -28.98 -9.08
C ILE A 1183 -8.31 -29.68 -10.43
N HIS A 1184 -9.46 -29.90 -11.06
CA HIS A 1184 -9.57 -30.42 -12.41
C HIS A 1184 -9.71 -29.27 -13.39
N ILE A 1185 -8.72 -29.09 -14.25
CA ILE A 1185 -8.74 -28.12 -15.32
C ILE A 1185 -8.91 -28.83 -16.65
N LYS A 1186 -9.77 -28.28 -17.50
CA LYS A 1186 -9.91 -28.70 -18.89
C LYS A 1186 -9.89 -27.49 -19.79
N ASN A 1187 -8.94 -27.46 -20.72
CA ASN A 1187 -8.96 -26.54 -21.85
C ASN A 1187 -10.16 -26.92 -22.76
N THR A 1188 -11.08 -25.99 -22.96
CA THR A 1188 -12.29 -26.14 -23.78
C THR A 1188 -12.26 -25.30 -25.06
N GLY A 1189 -11.29 -24.41 -25.20
CA GLY A 1189 -11.08 -23.63 -26.42
C GLY A 1189 -10.25 -24.38 -27.47
N ASN A 1190 -9.81 -23.64 -28.48
CA ASN A 1190 -9.12 -24.17 -29.66
C ASN A 1190 -7.59 -23.94 -29.65
N PHE A 1191 -7.06 -23.27 -28.63
CA PHE A 1191 -5.63 -22.95 -28.53
C PHE A 1191 -4.97 -23.77 -27.43
N VAL A 1192 -3.74 -24.25 -27.68
CA VAL A 1192 -2.88 -24.75 -26.60
C VAL A 1192 -2.42 -23.55 -25.77
N SER A 1193 -2.60 -23.62 -24.46
CA SER A 1193 -2.27 -22.52 -23.55
C SER A 1193 -1.87 -23.08 -22.20
N ASP A 1194 -0.88 -22.44 -21.60
CA ASP A 1194 -0.63 -22.54 -20.17
C ASP A 1194 -1.79 -21.86 -19.42
N TYR A 1195 -1.99 -22.24 -18.16
CA TYR A 1195 -3.06 -21.70 -17.32
C TYR A 1195 -2.62 -21.65 -15.86
N VAL A 1196 -2.63 -20.45 -15.29
CA VAL A 1196 -2.27 -20.23 -13.88
C VAL A 1196 -3.51 -20.43 -13.00
N ILE A 1197 -3.42 -21.37 -12.06
CA ILE A 1197 -4.40 -21.57 -10.99
C ILE A 1197 -4.08 -20.63 -9.85
N GLN A 1198 -5.10 -19.91 -9.38
CA GLN A 1198 -4.98 -19.08 -8.19
C GLN A 1198 -6.07 -19.48 -7.20
N LEU A 1199 -5.65 -19.76 -5.97
CA LEU A 1199 -6.50 -20.24 -4.90
C LEU A 1199 -6.40 -19.27 -3.74
N TYR A 1200 -7.47 -18.52 -3.51
CA TYR A 1200 -7.54 -17.53 -2.45
C TYR A 1200 -8.24 -18.13 -1.23
N GLN A 1201 -7.83 -17.74 -0.03
CA GLN A 1201 -8.50 -18.10 1.22
C GLN A 1201 -9.01 -16.85 1.90
N SER A 1202 -10.29 -16.84 2.26
CA SER A 1202 -10.88 -15.75 3.03
C SER A 1202 -10.45 -15.79 4.50
N PRO A 1203 -10.67 -14.69 5.26
CA PRO A 1203 -10.46 -14.68 6.71
C PRO A 1203 -11.24 -15.78 7.46
N ASP A 1204 -12.37 -16.23 6.91
CA ASP A 1204 -13.20 -17.30 7.46
C ASP A 1204 -12.72 -18.71 7.06
N ASN A 1205 -11.53 -18.82 6.46
CA ASN A 1205 -10.91 -20.04 5.93
C ASN A 1205 -11.63 -20.69 4.75
N GLU A 1206 -12.56 -20.01 4.09
CA GLU A 1206 -13.16 -20.52 2.85
C GLU A 1206 -12.19 -20.36 1.68
N LEU A 1207 -12.11 -21.39 0.82
CA LEU A 1207 -11.29 -21.34 -0.39
C LEU A 1207 -12.10 -20.91 -1.61
N TYR A 1208 -11.47 -20.08 -2.44
CA TYR A 1208 -12.00 -19.54 -3.68
C TYR A 1208 -11.00 -19.81 -4.80
N LEU A 1209 -11.41 -20.62 -5.77
CA LEU A 1209 -10.64 -20.83 -6.98
C LEU A 1209 -10.98 -19.71 -7.96
N TYR A 1210 -10.03 -18.82 -8.23
CA TYR A 1210 -10.27 -17.66 -9.07
C TYR A 1210 -10.73 -18.05 -10.47
N GLY A 1211 -11.84 -17.45 -10.91
CA GLY A 1211 -12.48 -17.73 -12.18
C GLY A 1211 -11.83 -17.04 -13.37
N ASN A 1212 -10.72 -16.33 -13.16
CA ASN A 1212 -10.09 -15.46 -14.16
C ASN A 1212 -11.07 -14.38 -14.66
N ASP A 1213 -11.95 -13.93 -13.77
CA ASP A 1213 -12.98 -12.93 -14.02
C ASP A 1213 -12.50 -11.55 -13.59
N ARG A 1214 -12.72 -10.55 -14.43
CA ARG A 1214 -12.24 -9.17 -14.20
C ARG A 1214 -12.72 -8.56 -12.88
N HIS A 1215 -13.88 -8.97 -12.37
CA HIS A 1215 -14.48 -8.45 -11.15
C HIS A 1215 -14.08 -9.24 -9.90
N GLY A 1216 -13.14 -10.19 -10.02
CA GLY A 1216 -12.68 -10.99 -8.89
C GLY A 1216 -13.66 -12.11 -8.49
N LEU A 1217 -14.38 -12.67 -9.46
CA LEU A 1217 -15.27 -13.80 -9.20
C LEU A 1217 -14.51 -15.14 -9.25
N ASP A 1218 -14.87 -16.05 -8.37
CA ASP A 1218 -14.41 -17.44 -8.38
C ASP A 1218 -15.11 -18.25 -9.49
N VAL A 1219 -14.65 -19.48 -9.76
CA VAL A 1219 -15.21 -20.37 -10.79
C VAL A 1219 -16.70 -20.73 -10.56
N SER A 1220 -17.23 -20.47 -9.37
CA SER A 1220 -18.65 -20.68 -9.02
C SER A 1220 -19.48 -19.39 -9.07
N GLY A 1221 -18.88 -18.26 -9.43
CA GLY A 1221 -19.51 -16.94 -9.50
C GLY A 1221 -19.58 -16.21 -8.16
N ARG A 1222 -18.88 -16.67 -7.11
CA ARG A 1222 -18.79 -15.97 -5.82
C ARG A 1222 -17.69 -14.91 -5.89
N LYS A 1223 -17.94 -13.71 -5.36
CA LYS A 1223 -16.90 -12.67 -5.25
C LYS A 1223 -15.86 -13.11 -4.21
N ILE A 1224 -14.59 -13.06 -4.58
CA ILE A 1224 -13.49 -13.29 -3.64
C ILE A 1224 -13.49 -12.15 -2.62
N PRO A 1225 -13.64 -12.44 -1.31
CA PRO A 1225 -13.78 -11.43 -0.29
C PRO A 1225 -12.48 -10.63 -0.10
N VAL A 1226 -12.62 -9.44 0.47
CA VAL A 1226 -11.50 -8.64 0.96
C VAL A 1226 -10.85 -9.37 2.14
N GLY A 1227 -9.53 -9.26 2.26
CA GLY A 1227 -8.71 -9.95 3.26
C GLY A 1227 -8.31 -11.37 2.84
N SER A 1228 -8.41 -11.71 1.55
CA SER A 1228 -7.97 -13.01 1.06
C SER A 1228 -6.46 -13.05 0.81
N ILE A 1229 -5.75 -14.05 1.36
CA ILE A 1229 -4.28 -13.95 1.57
C ILE A 1229 -3.45 -15.20 1.20
N LEU A 1230 -4.04 -16.19 0.51
CA LEU A 1230 -3.38 -17.49 0.27
C LEU A 1230 -2.57 -17.53 -1.03
#